data_AF-A0A4Y2PNF7-F1
#
_entry.id   AF-A0A4Y2PNF7-F1
#
_cell.length_a   1.000
_cell.length_b   1.000
_cell.length_c   1.000
_cell.angle_alpha   90.00
_cell.angle_beta   90.00
_cell.angle_gamma   90.00
#
_symmetry.space_group_name_H-M   'P 1'
#
loop_
_entity.id
_entity.type
_entity.pdbx_description
1 polymer ?
#
loop_
_entity_poly.entity_id
_entity_poly.type
_entity_poly.pdbx_seq_one_letter_code
_entity_poly.pdbx_strand_id
1 'polypeptide(L)'
;MWRLNEFNLSHKSHTVVRLAVHLPQQQPIVYQDGQEAQAIERAALRKTTLTSWFELNKNDPSAHNISYSDIPQYYVFDKSTTNWKKRQRGGQNVIGRLPVVSILDSERYYLRMLLLRKSGAISFDDILTVNGLRCITFQQACQEYGLLRGDQQWHDALNEAAQFQSPRQLRMLFAMICGFGEVEDVPDLWVQHQVSLCEDFVHRYSEQTGPHYALADIEELLTSYNLSLQKLHLPTVDLPASVLERANFDVVEEQAKANSYTMQLNSEQRNVVEILLSAVYNNAADTPKCYFLDGPAGTGKTFVYSTLLHTIRGRGDDVIPVASTGIAATLLIGGRTAHSVFKIPIDLNATSTCNLKPNTKEADMLLKTKLIVWDEAPMTHVHAFLAVDRLLQDLTKCKEPFGGKVILLGGDFRQVLPVILRGSRTLTVASSLKKHALWLKFHKLYLTKNMRALESERDFGAWLLDIGEKKSGSAIQLPLQCYPSIQDPVHQLYSDIDFSSVTPQELKGRAILTVNNERSMEINNKVLEFMPGNETVYKAVDMIMSEDPQDQLTFPEEFLNSLTPTGLPPYELKLKIGCIVMLLRNLAPSKGLCNGTRLIITKLQQNIIQAKSIDGTQTFLIPRIPLIPSQTNMPFKFKRMQFPIRLAFSMTINKSQGQTFEKICLVLNEPVFSHGQLYVGLSRARSFESVSVVAPKCEIFNCVYEEVFCD
;
A
#
# COMPACT_ATOMS: atom_id res chain seq x y z
N MET A 1 21.93 27.67 -20.19
CA MET A 1 21.44 27.97 -21.55
C MET A 1 20.03 28.55 -21.57
N TRP A 2 18.99 27.91 -21.03
CA TRP A 2 17.60 28.43 -21.10
C TRP A 2 17.40 29.85 -20.52
N ARG A 3 17.92 30.12 -19.31
CA ARG A 3 17.96 31.47 -18.71
C ARG A 3 18.89 32.45 -19.42
N LEU A 4 19.96 31.94 -20.03
CA LEU A 4 20.95 32.74 -20.76
C LEU A 4 20.41 33.21 -22.12
N ASN A 5 19.36 32.54 -22.62
CA ASN A 5 18.70 32.87 -23.88
C ASN A 5 17.36 33.62 -23.67
N GLU A 6 17.10 34.13 -22.46
CA GLU A 6 15.89 34.89 -22.09
C GLU A 6 14.54 34.21 -22.44
N PHE A 7 14.51 32.89 -22.58
CA PHE A 7 13.27 32.18 -22.82
C PHE A 7 12.35 32.28 -21.59
N ASN A 8 11.04 32.44 -21.84
CA ASN A 8 10.04 32.49 -20.77
C ASN A 8 10.17 31.26 -19.85
N LEU A 9 10.51 31.52 -18.59
CA LEU A 9 10.74 30.49 -17.57
C LEU A 9 9.43 29.90 -17.03
N SER A 10 8.34 30.62 -17.20
CA SER A 10 7.01 30.22 -16.78
C SER A 10 5.99 30.90 -17.69
N HIS A 11 4.98 30.16 -18.12
CA HIS A 11 3.79 30.71 -18.76
C HIS A 11 2.59 30.51 -17.83
N LYS A 12 1.72 31.51 -17.69
CA LYS A 12 0.44 31.33 -16.97
C LYS A 12 -0.49 30.52 -17.88
N SER A 13 -0.59 29.23 -17.61
CA SER A 13 -1.49 28.34 -18.35
C SER A 13 -2.98 28.55 -17.98
N HIS A 14 -3.26 29.09 -16.78
CA HIS A 14 -4.62 29.19 -16.25
C HIS A 14 -4.94 30.58 -15.65
N THR A 15 -6.21 30.98 -15.73
CA THR A 15 -6.77 32.15 -15.03
C THR A 15 -7.28 31.72 -13.65
N VAL A 16 -6.86 32.40 -12.59
CA VAL A 16 -7.32 32.10 -11.22
C VAL A 16 -8.44 33.06 -10.82
N VAL A 17 -9.60 32.52 -10.45
CA VAL A 17 -10.75 33.27 -9.94
C VAL A 17 -10.81 33.12 -8.42
N ARG A 18 -10.65 34.23 -7.69
CA ARG A 18 -10.76 34.23 -6.23
C ARG A 18 -12.23 34.15 -5.80
N LEU A 19 -12.55 33.15 -5.00
CA LEU A 19 -13.89 32.91 -4.46
C LEU A 19 -13.99 33.48 -3.04
N ALA A 20 -15.19 33.88 -2.63
CA ALA A 20 -15.42 34.50 -1.33
C ALA A 20 -15.66 33.41 -0.28
N VAL A 21 -15.10 33.59 0.91
CA VAL A 21 -15.36 32.74 2.07
C VAL A 21 -15.60 33.67 3.25
N HIS A 22 -16.82 33.69 3.75
CA HIS A 22 -17.22 34.51 4.89
C HIS A 22 -18.43 33.88 5.58
N LEU A 23 -18.59 34.16 6.88
CA LEU A 23 -19.75 33.74 7.65
C LEU A 23 -21.00 34.56 7.27
N PRO A 24 -22.21 34.13 7.68
CA PRO A 24 -23.43 34.92 7.50
C PRO A 24 -23.23 36.36 8.03
N GLN A 25 -23.58 37.35 7.21
CA GLN A 25 -23.47 38.78 7.52
C GLN A 25 -22.04 39.30 7.82
N GLN A 26 -20.99 38.53 7.50
CA GLN A 26 -19.60 38.94 7.68
C GLN A 26 -18.85 39.13 6.34
N GLN A 27 -19.54 39.64 5.31
CA GLN A 27 -18.93 39.91 4.02
C GLN A 27 -17.78 40.92 4.16
N PRO A 28 -16.64 40.71 3.49
CA PRO A 28 -15.56 41.69 3.49
C PRO A 28 -15.98 42.95 2.72
N ILE A 29 -15.88 44.12 3.37
CA ILE A 29 -16.16 45.43 2.78
C ILE A 29 -14.84 46.17 2.60
N VAL A 30 -14.54 46.57 1.37
CA VAL A 30 -13.40 47.45 1.07
C VAL A 30 -13.94 48.87 0.93
N TYR A 31 -13.38 49.80 1.70
CA TYR A 31 -13.75 51.20 1.70
C TYR A 31 -12.50 52.08 1.60
N GLN A 32 -12.69 53.34 1.20
CA GLN A 32 -11.68 54.39 1.37
C GLN A 32 -11.99 55.11 2.69
N ASP A 33 -10.96 55.46 3.45
CA ASP A 33 -11.11 56.18 4.72
C ASP A 33 -12.03 57.39 4.56
N GLY A 34 -13.05 57.49 5.43
CA GLY A 34 -14.09 58.52 5.39
C GLY A 34 -15.30 58.20 4.50
N GLN A 35 -15.36 57.02 3.87
CA GLN A 35 -16.50 56.53 3.08
C GLN A 35 -17.12 55.23 3.62
N GLU A 36 -16.98 54.96 4.91
CA GLU A 36 -17.39 53.71 5.56
C GLU A 36 -18.90 53.46 5.37
N ALA A 37 -19.74 54.46 5.67
CA ALA A 37 -21.20 54.34 5.57
C ALA A 37 -21.67 54.03 4.14
N GLN A 38 -21.09 54.73 3.15
CA GLN A 38 -21.39 54.50 1.72
C GLN A 38 -20.89 53.13 1.25
N ALA A 39 -19.78 52.63 1.81
CA ALA A 39 -19.30 51.29 1.50
C ALA A 39 -20.22 50.20 2.08
N ILE A 40 -20.78 50.41 3.27
CA ILE A 40 -21.78 49.52 3.88
C ILE A 40 -23.06 49.47 3.04
N GLU A 41 -23.60 50.62 2.63
CA GLU A 41 -24.80 50.66 1.76
C GLU A 41 -24.55 49.98 0.42
N ARG A 42 -23.38 50.19 -0.20
CA ARG A 42 -23.00 49.51 -1.45
C ARG A 42 -22.82 48.00 -1.25
N ALA A 43 -22.29 47.57 -0.12
CA ALA A 43 -22.10 46.16 0.20
C ALA A 43 -23.44 45.45 0.45
N ALA A 44 -24.42 46.10 1.08
CA ALA A 44 -25.76 45.56 1.30
C ALA A 44 -26.50 45.21 0.00
N LEU A 45 -26.20 45.92 -1.10
CA LEU A 45 -26.80 45.70 -2.42
C LEU A 45 -26.00 44.72 -3.31
N ARG A 46 -24.78 44.33 -2.91
CA ARG A 46 -23.89 43.50 -3.73
C ARG A 46 -23.78 42.08 -3.19
N LYS A 47 -23.94 41.11 -4.08
CA LYS A 47 -23.73 39.70 -3.76
C LYS A 47 -22.26 39.33 -3.91
N THR A 48 -21.77 38.49 -3.00
CA THR A 48 -20.44 37.88 -3.13
C THR A 48 -20.50 36.70 -4.08
N THR A 49 -19.36 36.22 -4.55
CA THR A 49 -19.29 34.99 -5.34
C THR A 49 -19.93 33.79 -4.63
N LEU A 50 -19.93 33.77 -3.28
CA LEU A 50 -20.55 32.73 -2.45
C LEU A 50 -22.08 32.86 -2.41
N THR A 51 -22.61 34.03 -2.05
CA THR A 51 -24.06 34.22 -1.98
C THR A 51 -24.72 34.12 -3.36
N SER A 52 -24.03 34.52 -4.43
CA SER A 52 -24.54 34.32 -5.79
C SER A 52 -24.47 32.86 -6.23
N TRP A 53 -23.57 32.05 -5.67
CA TRP A 53 -23.54 30.61 -5.94
C TRP A 53 -24.75 29.90 -5.33
N PHE A 54 -25.17 30.30 -4.13
CA PHE A 54 -26.41 29.83 -3.52
C PHE A 54 -27.63 30.12 -4.41
N GLU A 55 -27.74 31.35 -4.93
CA GLU A 55 -28.81 31.69 -5.87
C GLU A 55 -28.69 30.98 -7.22
N LEU A 56 -27.46 30.77 -7.72
CA LEU A 56 -27.24 29.99 -8.93
C LEU A 56 -27.79 28.58 -8.75
N ASN A 57 -27.45 27.90 -7.65
CA ASN A 57 -27.97 26.58 -7.35
C ASN A 57 -29.49 26.61 -7.19
N LYS A 58 -30.08 27.65 -6.62
CA LYS A 58 -31.54 27.75 -6.51
C LYS A 58 -32.24 27.81 -7.87
N ASN A 59 -31.62 28.45 -8.86
CA ASN A 59 -32.24 28.80 -10.13
C ASN A 59 -31.80 27.91 -11.31
N ASP A 60 -30.63 27.29 -11.24
CA ASP A 60 -30.04 26.47 -12.30
C ASP A 60 -29.68 25.08 -11.76
N PRO A 61 -30.52 24.07 -12.00
CA PRO A 61 -30.26 22.69 -11.59
C PRO A 61 -28.93 22.13 -12.13
N SER A 62 -28.41 22.67 -13.25
CA SER A 62 -27.14 22.19 -13.80
C SER A 62 -25.92 22.57 -12.94
N ALA A 63 -26.08 23.53 -12.01
CA ALA A 63 -25.04 23.91 -11.06
C ALA A 63 -24.98 23.00 -9.82
N HIS A 64 -26.02 22.20 -9.52
CA HIS A 64 -26.12 21.39 -8.29
C HIS A 64 -24.99 20.38 -8.13
N ASN A 65 -24.49 19.85 -9.23
CA ASN A 65 -23.43 18.83 -9.24
C ASN A 65 -22.03 19.44 -9.35
N ILE A 66 -21.89 20.76 -9.27
CA ILE A 66 -20.61 21.46 -9.40
C ILE A 66 -20.22 22.02 -8.03
N SER A 67 -19.02 21.68 -7.56
CA SER A 67 -18.49 22.20 -6.30
C SER A 67 -18.26 23.70 -6.38
N TYR A 68 -18.34 24.42 -5.26
CA TYR A 68 -18.11 25.87 -5.26
C TYR A 68 -16.75 26.27 -5.86
N SER A 69 -15.69 25.49 -5.58
CA SER A 69 -14.36 25.68 -6.16
C SER A 69 -14.29 25.49 -7.68
N ASP A 70 -15.16 24.65 -8.25
CA ASP A 70 -15.15 24.33 -9.68
C ASP A 70 -16.09 25.22 -10.50
N ILE A 71 -17.02 25.95 -9.87
CA ILE A 71 -17.96 26.86 -10.55
C ILE A 71 -17.28 27.77 -11.58
N PRO A 72 -16.11 28.37 -11.33
CA PRO A 72 -15.44 29.22 -12.32
C PRO A 72 -15.09 28.53 -13.65
N GLN A 73 -14.98 27.20 -13.68
CA GLN A 73 -14.76 26.44 -14.92
C GLN A 73 -16.00 26.46 -15.82
N TYR A 74 -17.20 26.53 -15.23
CA TYR A 74 -18.48 26.43 -15.94
C TYR A 74 -19.25 27.74 -16.01
N TYR A 75 -18.97 28.68 -15.11
CA TYR A 75 -19.64 29.97 -14.99
C TYR A 75 -18.64 31.12 -14.86
N VAL A 76 -19.06 32.31 -15.28
CA VAL A 76 -18.33 33.58 -15.16
C VAL A 76 -19.09 34.46 -14.17
N PHE A 77 -18.39 34.98 -13.17
CA PHE A 77 -18.99 35.94 -12.24
C PHE A 77 -19.01 37.33 -12.88
N ASP A 78 -20.21 37.84 -13.16
CA ASP A 78 -20.41 39.18 -13.67
C ASP A 78 -20.40 40.18 -12.50
N LYS A 79 -19.33 40.98 -12.41
CA LYS A 79 -19.15 41.96 -11.33
C LYS A 79 -20.17 43.11 -11.36
N SER A 80 -20.79 43.37 -12.51
CA SER A 80 -21.79 44.46 -12.64
C SER A 80 -23.13 44.04 -12.05
N THR A 81 -23.58 42.82 -12.37
CA THR A 81 -24.84 42.27 -11.88
C THR A 81 -24.69 41.46 -10.59
N THR A 82 -23.44 41.18 -10.18
CA THR A 82 -23.08 40.29 -9.07
C THR A 82 -23.68 38.88 -9.18
N ASN A 83 -23.82 38.35 -10.40
CA ASN A 83 -24.42 37.05 -10.66
C ASN A 83 -23.47 36.14 -11.46
N TRP A 84 -23.64 34.82 -11.29
CA TRP A 84 -22.98 33.83 -12.14
C TRP A 84 -23.72 33.67 -13.46
N LYS A 85 -22.99 33.71 -14.58
CA LYS A 85 -23.51 33.48 -15.93
C LYS A 85 -22.79 32.29 -16.56
N LYS A 86 -23.50 31.48 -17.33
CA LYS A 86 -22.91 30.29 -17.97
C LYS A 86 -21.73 30.69 -18.87
N ARG A 87 -20.59 30.02 -18.69
CA ARG A 87 -19.37 30.28 -19.44
C ARG A 87 -19.50 29.69 -20.85
N GLN A 88 -19.11 30.48 -21.85
CA GLN A 88 -19.19 30.06 -23.25
C GLN A 88 -17.89 29.42 -23.76
N ARG A 89 -16.72 29.85 -23.26
CA ARG A 89 -15.40 29.38 -23.72
C ARG A 89 -14.33 29.42 -22.60
N GLY A 90 -13.29 28.62 -22.76
CA GLY A 90 -12.06 28.69 -21.97
C GLY A 90 -12.15 28.12 -20.55
N GLY A 91 -13.16 27.30 -20.25
CA GLY A 91 -13.38 26.72 -18.92
C GLY A 91 -12.21 25.84 -18.44
N GLN A 92 -11.62 25.06 -19.35
CA GLN A 92 -10.49 24.17 -19.04
C GLN A 92 -9.24 24.90 -18.53
N ASN A 93 -9.13 26.21 -18.75
CA ASN A 93 -7.98 27.03 -18.35
C ASN A 93 -8.34 27.98 -17.20
N VAL A 94 -9.34 27.66 -16.38
CA VAL A 94 -9.78 28.49 -15.25
C VAL A 94 -9.80 27.67 -13.96
N ILE A 95 -9.28 28.25 -12.88
CA ILE A 95 -9.25 27.60 -11.56
C ILE A 95 -9.93 28.53 -10.55
N GLY A 96 -10.93 28.02 -9.83
CA GLY A 96 -11.48 28.70 -8.67
C GLY A 96 -10.59 28.47 -7.45
N ARG A 97 -10.28 29.54 -6.72
CA ARG A 97 -9.44 29.46 -5.52
C ARG A 97 -10.15 30.12 -4.35
N LEU A 98 -10.43 29.33 -3.32
CA LEU A 98 -10.88 29.85 -2.03
C LEU A 98 -9.64 30.43 -1.30
N PRO A 99 -9.76 31.59 -0.64
CA PRO A 99 -8.70 32.10 0.22
C PRO A 99 -8.39 31.08 1.32
N VAL A 100 -7.13 31.00 1.71
CA VAL A 100 -6.75 30.22 2.90
C VAL A 100 -7.31 30.96 4.11
N VAL A 101 -7.95 30.22 5.01
CA VAL A 101 -8.49 30.75 6.27
C VAL A 101 -7.68 30.12 7.39
N SER A 102 -7.22 30.92 8.34
CA SER A 102 -6.49 30.40 9.50
C SER A 102 -7.42 29.59 10.40
N ILE A 103 -6.93 28.50 11.00
CA ILE A 103 -7.70 27.72 11.98
C ILE A 103 -8.08 28.54 13.23
N LEU A 104 -7.36 29.65 13.48
CA LEU A 104 -7.70 30.61 14.53
C LEU A 104 -9.01 31.37 14.23
N ASP A 105 -9.43 31.45 12.97
CA ASP A 105 -10.75 31.93 12.52
C ASP A 105 -11.70 30.73 12.37
N SER A 106 -11.96 30.06 13.51
CA SER A 106 -12.52 28.71 13.65
C SER A 106 -13.72 28.41 12.72
N GLU A 107 -14.83 29.13 12.86
CA GLU A 107 -16.05 28.83 12.10
C GLU A 107 -15.89 29.12 10.60
N ARG A 108 -15.09 30.12 10.22
CA ARG A 108 -14.83 30.42 8.81
C ARG A 108 -13.91 29.38 8.18
N TYR A 109 -12.96 28.83 8.96
CA TYR A 109 -12.12 27.71 8.55
C TYR A 109 -12.97 26.46 8.27
N TYR A 110 -13.91 26.12 9.16
CA TYR A 110 -14.81 24.98 8.95
C TYR A 110 -15.81 25.19 7.81
N LEU A 111 -16.34 26.40 7.64
CA LEU A 111 -17.12 26.75 6.46
C LEU A 111 -16.32 26.50 5.16
N ARG A 112 -15.05 26.94 5.13
CA ARG A 112 -14.16 26.72 3.97
C ARG A 112 -14.01 25.23 3.66
N MET A 113 -13.78 24.40 4.69
CA MET A 113 -13.68 22.95 4.56
C MET A 113 -14.92 22.34 3.91
N LEU A 114 -16.12 22.74 4.36
CA LEU A 114 -17.38 22.26 3.78
C LEU A 114 -17.58 22.75 2.34
N LEU A 115 -17.23 24.00 2.03
CA LEU A 115 -17.34 24.57 0.67
C LEU A 115 -16.45 23.84 -0.36
N LEU A 116 -15.35 23.23 0.07
CA LEU A 116 -14.48 22.39 -0.77
C LEU A 116 -15.04 20.98 -1.00
N ARG A 117 -16.16 20.61 -0.35
CA ARG A 117 -16.67 19.23 -0.34
C ARG A 117 -18.13 19.11 -0.76
N LYS A 118 -18.97 20.07 -0.35
CA LYS A 118 -20.39 20.14 -0.70
C LYS A 118 -20.61 20.84 -2.04
N SER A 119 -21.47 20.26 -2.87
CA SER A 119 -22.00 20.89 -4.08
C SER A 119 -23.49 21.22 -3.90
N GLY A 120 -24.01 22.11 -4.73
CA GLY A 120 -25.46 22.36 -4.81
C GLY A 120 -26.11 23.05 -3.62
N ALA A 121 -25.36 23.48 -2.60
CA ALA A 121 -25.93 24.21 -1.47
C ALA A 121 -26.62 25.49 -1.93
N ILE A 122 -27.86 25.73 -1.47
CA ILE A 122 -28.64 26.95 -1.79
C ILE A 122 -28.66 27.96 -0.63
N SER A 123 -27.99 27.66 0.48
CA SER A 123 -27.92 28.53 1.65
C SER A 123 -26.76 28.15 2.58
N PHE A 124 -26.49 28.98 3.59
CA PHE A 124 -25.61 28.59 4.71
C PHE A 124 -26.21 27.46 5.55
N ASP A 125 -27.54 27.39 5.68
CA ASP A 125 -28.22 26.33 6.41
C ASP A 125 -28.09 24.96 5.72
N ASP A 126 -28.06 24.94 4.38
CA ASP A 126 -27.76 23.73 3.61
C ASP A 126 -26.33 23.25 3.87
N ILE A 127 -25.39 24.18 4.00
CA ILE A 127 -24.00 23.84 4.37
C ILE A 127 -23.95 23.25 5.78
N LEU A 128 -24.78 23.72 6.71
CA LEU A 128 -24.91 23.16 8.06
C LEU A 128 -25.67 21.83 8.12
N THR A 129 -26.39 21.45 7.06
CA THR A 129 -27.24 20.25 7.07
C THR A 129 -26.49 19.04 6.53
N VAL A 130 -26.24 18.02 7.35
CA VAL A 130 -25.54 16.78 6.99
C VAL A 130 -26.45 15.59 7.27
N ASN A 131 -26.60 14.66 6.32
CA ASN A 131 -27.49 13.49 6.44
C ASN A 131 -28.94 13.84 6.85
N GLY A 132 -29.44 15.02 6.44
CA GLY A 132 -30.79 15.50 6.77
C GLY A 132 -30.92 16.19 8.14
N LEU A 133 -29.85 16.27 8.94
CA LEU A 133 -29.82 16.93 10.24
C LEU A 133 -29.09 18.27 10.16
N ARG A 134 -29.72 19.34 10.67
CA ARG A 134 -29.13 20.69 10.71
C ARG A 134 -28.25 20.85 11.96
N CYS A 135 -26.94 21.03 11.75
CA CYS A 135 -25.98 21.30 12.80
C CYS A 135 -26.07 22.74 13.32
N ILE A 136 -25.53 23.00 14.51
CA ILE A 136 -25.53 24.33 15.13
C ILE A 136 -24.36 25.18 14.61
N THR A 137 -23.19 24.55 14.43
CA THR A 137 -21.95 25.22 13.99
C THR A 137 -21.37 24.54 12.74
N PHE A 138 -20.54 25.26 11.98
CA PHE A 138 -19.81 24.68 10.85
C PHE A 138 -18.78 23.66 11.33
N GLN A 139 -18.21 23.84 12.52
CA GLN A 139 -17.39 22.83 13.18
C GLN A 139 -18.16 21.50 13.35
N GLN A 140 -19.36 21.55 13.93
CA GLN A 140 -20.19 20.36 14.12
C GLN A 140 -20.60 19.74 12.78
N ALA A 141 -20.96 20.56 11.80
CA ALA A 141 -21.23 20.06 10.45
C ALA A 141 -20.00 19.37 9.84
N CYS A 142 -18.79 19.87 10.06
CA CYS A 142 -17.57 19.19 9.66
C CYS A 142 -17.36 17.86 10.43
N GLN A 143 -17.69 17.77 11.73
CA GLN A 143 -17.65 16.52 12.49
C GLN A 143 -18.60 15.47 11.90
N GLU A 144 -19.89 15.83 11.74
CA GLU A 144 -20.91 14.94 11.17
C GLU A 144 -20.62 14.55 9.72
N TYR A 145 -19.94 15.42 8.96
CA TYR A 145 -19.49 15.13 7.60
C TYR A 145 -18.21 14.26 7.57
N GLY A 146 -17.61 13.96 8.72
CA GLY A 146 -16.38 13.17 8.85
C GLY A 146 -15.10 13.92 8.45
N LEU A 147 -15.08 15.26 8.59
CA LEU A 147 -13.95 16.13 8.25
C LEU A 147 -13.09 16.50 9.47
N LEU A 148 -13.60 16.38 10.70
CA LEU A 148 -12.84 16.68 11.93
C LEU A 148 -12.45 15.41 12.68
N ARG A 149 -11.37 15.52 13.47
CA ARG A 149 -10.93 14.43 14.33
C ARG A 149 -11.78 14.33 15.58
N GLY A 150 -11.96 13.08 15.98
CA GLY A 150 -12.57 12.59 17.20
C GLY A 150 -12.71 11.08 17.05
N ASP A 151 -12.95 10.38 18.15
CA ASP A 151 -13.07 8.92 18.11
C ASP A 151 -14.33 8.45 17.39
N GLN A 152 -15.28 9.35 17.08
CA GLN A 152 -16.52 9.03 16.40
C GLN A 152 -16.35 8.18 15.14
N GLN A 153 -15.36 8.47 14.28
CA GLN A 153 -15.10 7.66 13.08
C GLN A 153 -14.76 6.20 13.41
N TRP A 154 -14.16 5.94 14.58
CA TRP A 154 -13.82 4.61 15.07
C TRP A 154 -15.05 3.90 15.63
N HIS A 155 -15.91 4.62 16.36
CA HIS A 155 -17.21 4.09 16.78
C HIS A 155 -18.08 3.75 15.57
N ASP A 156 -18.15 4.64 14.58
CA ASP A 156 -18.92 4.42 13.36
C ASP A 156 -18.38 3.22 12.58
N ALA A 157 -17.06 3.06 12.46
CA ALA A 157 -16.43 1.91 11.82
C ALA A 157 -16.79 0.58 12.51
N LEU A 158 -16.75 0.52 13.85
CA LEU A 158 -17.10 -0.68 14.62
C LEU A 158 -18.62 -0.96 14.57
N ASN A 159 -19.45 0.06 14.69
CA ASN A 159 -20.91 -0.05 14.57
C ASN A 159 -21.34 -0.54 13.19
N GLU A 160 -20.76 0.03 12.12
CA GLU A 160 -20.96 -0.42 10.75
C GLU A 160 -20.62 -1.90 10.63
N ALA A 161 -19.43 -2.31 11.08
CA ALA A 161 -18.96 -3.69 11.02
C ALA A 161 -19.87 -4.66 11.80
N ALA A 162 -20.31 -4.27 13.00
CA ALA A 162 -21.09 -5.12 13.90
C ALA A 162 -22.42 -5.59 13.28
N GLN A 163 -22.97 -4.84 12.32
CA GLN A 163 -24.21 -5.21 11.64
C GLN A 163 -24.09 -6.46 10.75
N PHE A 164 -22.89 -6.88 10.35
CA PHE A 164 -22.74 -7.96 9.37
C PHE A 164 -21.46 -8.80 9.53
N GLN A 165 -20.71 -8.66 10.62
CA GLN A 165 -19.45 -9.36 10.83
C GLN A 165 -19.43 -10.14 12.14
N SER A 166 -18.63 -11.20 12.15
CA SER A 166 -18.43 -12.01 13.36
C SER A 166 -17.63 -11.24 14.43
N PRO A 167 -17.84 -11.53 15.73
CA PRO A 167 -17.06 -10.94 16.83
C PRO A 167 -15.55 -11.03 16.63
N ARG A 168 -15.05 -12.15 16.08
CA ARG A 168 -13.64 -12.33 15.73
C ARG A 168 -13.12 -11.28 14.73
N GLN A 169 -13.91 -10.96 13.70
CA GLN A 169 -13.55 -9.92 12.72
C GLN A 169 -13.60 -8.52 13.36
N LEU A 170 -14.55 -8.28 14.28
CA LEU A 170 -14.62 -7.04 15.05
C LEU A 170 -13.38 -6.87 15.93
N ARG A 171 -12.91 -7.91 16.62
CA ARG A 171 -11.67 -7.87 17.41
C ARG A 171 -10.44 -7.57 16.55
N MET A 172 -10.37 -8.12 15.33
CA MET A 172 -9.31 -7.77 14.37
C MET A 172 -9.38 -6.29 13.94
N LEU A 173 -10.57 -5.79 13.64
CA LEU A 173 -10.79 -4.38 13.29
C LEU A 173 -10.44 -3.45 14.45
N PHE A 174 -10.86 -3.78 15.67
CA PHE A 174 -10.52 -3.05 16.90
C PHE A 174 -9.00 -2.95 17.08
N ALA A 175 -8.27 -4.06 16.93
CA ALA A 175 -6.82 -4.05 17.03
C ALA A 175 -6.15 -3.21 15.93
N MET A 176 -6.67 -3.23 14.69
CA MET A 176 -6.20 -2.34 13.60
C MET A 176 -6.45 -0.86 13.92
N ILE A 177 -7.63 -0.53 14.46
CA ILE A 177 -7.98 0.83 14.88
C ILE A 177 -7.04 1.28 16.00
N CYS A 178 -6.78 0.46 17.03
CA CYS A 178 -5.82 0.82 18.07
C CYS A 178 -4.38 0.97 17.53
N GLY A 179 -3.99 0.14 16.56
CA GLY A 179 -2.64 0.12 16.00
C GLY A 179 -2.33 1.27 15.04
N PHE A 180 -3.34 1.78 14.33
CA PHE A 180 -3.17 2.80 13.28
C PHE A 180 -4.06 4.02 13.44
N GLY A 181 -5.25 3.84 13.98
CA GLY A 181 -6.13 4.94 14.32
C GLY A 181 -5.52 5.69 15.49
N GLU A 182 -5.33 6.99 15.31
CA GLU A 182 -4.92 7.88 16.40
C GLU A 182 -6.14 8.06 17.34
N VAL A 183 -6.51 6.99 18.05
CA VAL A 183 -7.63 6.95 19.00
C VAL A 183 -7.26 7.72 20.25
N GLU A 184 -8.16 8.58 20.72
CA GLU A 184 -7.95 9.42 21.91
C GLU A 184 -8.27 8.66 23.21
N ASP A 185 -9.38 7.91 23.24
CA ASP A 185 -9.86 7.14 24.40
C ASP A 185 -10.19 5.68 24.01
N VAL A 186 -9.15 4.84 24.03
CA VAL A 186 -9.28 3.40 23.77
C VAL A 186 -10.14 2.68 24.83
N PRO A 187 -10.07 3.00 26.14
CA PRO A 187 -10.99 2.48 27.13
C PRO A 187 -12.47 2.71 26.82
N ASP A 188 -12.87 3.92 26.44
CA ASP A 188 -14.25 4.21 26.04
C ASP A 188 -14.66 3.41 24.79
N LEU A 189 -13.78 3.38 23.77
CA LEU A 189 -14.00 2.58 22.56
C LEU A 189 -14.21 1.09 22.89
N TRP A 190 -13.47 0.53 23.84
CA TRP A 190 -13.70 -0.84 24.31
C TRP A 190 -15.05 -0.99 25.01
N VAL A 191 -15.36 -0.11 25.98
CA VAL A 191 -16.59 -0.19 26.78
C VAL A 191 -17.83 -0.12 25.90
N GLN A 192 -17.87 0.81 24.95
CA GLN A 192 -19.04 0.98 24.08
C GLN A 192 -19.27 -0.20 23.11
N HIS A 193 -18.20 -0.90 22.72
CA HIS A 193 -18.28 -2.00 21.73
C HIS A 193 -18.09 -3.39 22.33
N GLN A 194 -17.92 -3.49 23.66
CA GLN A 194 -17.58 -4.74 24.35
C GLN A 194 -18.55 -5.87 24.01
N VAL A 195 -19.86 -5.60 24.04
CA VAL A 195 -20.91 -6.60 23.81
C VAL A 195 -20.72 -7.29 22.46
N SER A 196 -20.54 -6.52 21.38
CA SER A 196 -20.31 -7.06 20.04
C SER A 196 -18.93 -7.74 19.91
N LEU A 197 -17.93 -7.24 20.63
CA LEU A 197 -16.58 -7.80 20.61
C LEU A 197 -16.45 -9.13 21.37
N CYS A 198 -17.33 -9.44 22.33
CA CYS A 198 -17.23 -10.66 23.14
C CYS A 198 -18.39 -11.65 22.97
N GLU A 199 -19.38 -11.37 22.11
CA GLU A 199 -20.61 -12.16 21.94
C GLU A 199 -20.36 -13.67 21.78
N ASP A 200 -19.39 -14.07 20.95
CA ASP A 200 -19.04 -15.49 20.71
C ASP A 200 -18.47 -16.17 21.96
N PHE A 201 -17.69 -15.45 22.77
CA PHE A 201 -17.15 -15.95 24.02
C PHE A 201 -18.15 -15.92 25.17
N VAL A 202 -19.07 -14.95 25.19
CA VAL A 202 -20.17 -14.93 26.15
C VAL A 202 -21.08 -16.13 25.92
N HIS A 203 -21.44 -16.42 24.67
CA HIS A 203 -22.24 -17.59 24.31
C HIS A 203 -21.53 -18.91 24.64
N ARG A 204 -20.21 -18.98 24.45
CA ARG A 204 -19.43 -20.20 24.71
C ARG A 204 -19.13 -20.43 26.19
N TYR A 205 -18.99 -19.36 26.95
CA TYR A 205 -18.57 -19.41 28.36
C TYR A 205 -19.62 -18.73 29.24
N SER A 206 -19.48 -17.44 29.55
CA SER A 206 -20.42 -16.68 30.37
C SER A 206 -20.26 -15.17 30.15
N GLU A 207 -21.23 -14.37 30.60
CA GLU A 207 -21.13 -12.90 30.59
C GLU A 207 -19.94 -12.39 31.41
N GLN A 208 -19.55 -13.09 32.48
CA GLN A 208 -18.45 -12.69 33.35
C GLN A 208 -17.07 -13.00 32.73
N THR A 209 -16.93 -14.19 32.12
CA THR A 209 -15.64 -14.66 31.59
C THR A 209 -15.45 -14.32 30.11
N GLY A 210 -16.51 -14.14 29.34
CA GLY A 210 -16.49 -13.83 27.91
C GLY A 210 -15.61 -12.62 27.55
N PRO A 211 -15.77 -11.47 28.23
CA PRO A 211 -14.92 -10.29 28.02
C PRO A 211 -13.43 -10.56 28.25
N HIS A 212 -13.07 -11.42 29.20
CA HIS A 212 -11.67 -11.78 29.48
C HIS A 212 -11.05 -12.58 28.33
N TYR A 213 -11.80 -13.50 27.73
CA TYR A 213 -11.34 -14.23 26.53
C TYR A 213 -11.23 -13.31 25.31
N ALA A 214 -12.15 -12.36 25.16
CA ALA A 214 -12.09 -11.37 24.09
C ALA A 214 -10.83 -10.47 24.22
N LEU A 215 -10.53 -10.01 25.43
CA LEU A 215 -9.32 -9.23 25.73
C LEU A 215 -8.04 -10.04 25.47
N ALA A 216 -8.01 -11.33 25.83
CA ALA A 216 -6.86 -12.19 25.54
C ALA A 216 -6.62 -12.39 24.02
N ASP A 217 -7.68 -12.56 23.24
CA ASP A 217 -7.61 -12.63 21.76
C ASP A 217 -7.13 -11.28 21.17
N ILE A 218 -7.57 -10.15 21.75
CA ILE A 218 -7.10 -8.80 21.37
C ILE A 218 -5.62 -8.61 21.73
N GLU A 219 -5.16 -9.03 22.91
CA GLU A 219 -3.74 -8.94 23.32
C GLU A 219 -2.84 -9.62 22.29
N GLU A 220 -3.21 -10.82 21.81
CA GLU A 220 -2.47 -11.53 20.76
C GLU A 220 -2.40 -10.69 19.46
N LEU A 221 -3.54 -10.13 19.02
CA LEU A 221 -3.61 -9.30 17.82
C LEU A 221 -2.78 -8.02 17.94
N LEU A 222 -2.77 -7.39 19.12
CA LEU A 222 -2.06 -6.13 19.41
C LEU A 222 -0.53 -6.27 19.32
N THR A 223 0.01 -7.48 19.55
CA THR A 223 1.46 -7.73 19.43
C THR A 223 2.01 -7.32 18.06
N SER A 224 1.21 -7.47 16.99
CA SER A 224 1.59 -7.10 15.63
C SER A 224 1.84 -5.59 15.43
N TYR A 225 1.26 -4.76 16.31
CA TYR A 225 1.41 -3.30 16.35
C TYR A 225 2.40 -2.81 17.42
N ASN A 226 3.05 -3.72 18.15
CA ASN A 226 3.85 -3.44 19.35
C ASN A 226 3.04 -2.76 20.48
N LEU A 227 1.74 -3.03 20.53
CA LEU A 227 0.83 -2.60 21.59
C LEU A 227 0.56 -3.77 22.55
N SER A 228 -0.04 -3.44 23.69
CA SER A 228 -0.58 -4.39 24.67
C SER A 228 -1.79 -3.74 25.33
N LEU A 229 -2.67 -4.53 25.95
CA LEU A 229 -3.79 -4.04 26.74
C LEU A 229 -3.34 -3.03 27.80
N GLN A 230 -2.22 -3.31 28.47
CA GLN A 230 -1.63 -2.40 29.46
C GLN A 230 -1.26 -1.03 28.87
N LYS A 231 -0.65 -0.99 27.67
CA LYS A 231 -0.30 0.27 26.99
C LYS A 231 -1.53 1.06 26.54
N LEU A 232 -2.64 0.36 26.32
CA LEU A 232 -3.91 0.94 25.91
C LEU A 232 -4.85 1.22 27.10
N HIS A 233 -4.35 1.05 28.34
CA HIS A 233 -5.14 1.21 29.57
C HIS A 233 -6.40 0.32 29.64
N LEU A 234 -6.37 -0.83 28.97
CA LEU A 234 -7.42 -1.85 29.03
C LEU A 234 -7.15 -2.86 30.15
N PRO A 235 -8.19 -3.57 30.65
CA PRO A 235 -8.02 -4.59 31.67
C PRO A 235 -7.07 -5.71 31.21
N THR A 236 -6.01 -5.97 31.99
CA THR A 236 -5.08 -7.08 31.72
C THR A 236 -5.69 -8.40 32.16
N VAL A 237 -5.42 -9.47 31.40
CA VAL A 237 -5.96 -10.80 31.68
C VAL A 237 -4.83 -11.74 32.10
N ASP A 238 -4.91 -12.28 33.32
CA ASP A 238 -4.07 -13.40 33.76
C ASP A 238 -4.77 -14.71 33.40
N LEU A 239 -4.51 -15.22 32.19
CA LEU A 239 -4.91 -16.58 31.81
C LEU A 239 -3.77 -17.57 32.10
N PRO A 240 -4.07 -18.81 32.54
CA PRO A 240 -3.06 -19.85 32.69
C PRO A 240 -2.30 -20.08 31.38
N ALA A 241 -0.97 -20.22 31.46
CA ALA A 241 -0.09 -20.41 30.29
C ALA A 241 -0.55 -21.55 29.36
N SER A 242 -1.18 -22.60 29.90
CA SER A 242 -1.74 -23.73 29.14
C SER A 242 -2.91 -23.37 28.21
N VAL A 243 -3.55 -22.21 28.40
CA VAL A 243 -4.63 -21.69 27.55
C VAL A 243 -4.07 -20.76 26.45
N LEU A 244 -2.91 -20.14 26.72
CA LEU A 244 -2.20 -19.23 25.81
C LEU A 244 -1.18 -19.96 24.90
N GLU A 245 -0.64 -21.11 25.35
CA GLU A 245 0.20 -22.00 24.56
C GLU A 245 -0.64 -22.81 23.55
N ARG A 246 -1.24 -22.11 22.59
CA ARG A 246 -1.38 -22.74 21.27
C ARG A 246 0.01 -22.73 20.66
N ALA A 247 0.57 -23.90 20.37
CA ALA A 247 1.72 -23.98 19.48
C ALA A 247 1.43 -23.10 18.26
N ASN A 248 2.41 -22.30 17.82
CA ASN A 248 2.27 -21.42 16.65
C ASN A 248 1.80 -22.19 15.39
N PHE A 249 1.94 -23.52 15.41
CA PHE A 249 1.57 -24.47 14.37
C PHE A 249 1.26 -25.84 14.99
N ASP A 250 0.37 -26.62 14.39
CA ASP A 250 0.11 -28.01 14.76
C ASP A 250 1.24 -28.89 14.22
N VAL A 251 2.06 -29.46 15.11
CA VAL A 251 3.22 -30.30 14.75
C VAL A 251 2.82 -31.52 13.91
N VAL A 252 1.65 -32.10 14.17
CA VAL A 252 1.16 -33.28 13.44
C VAL A 252 0.76 -32.89 12.01
N GLU A 253 0.07 -31.76 11.86
CA GLU A 253 -0.31 -31.22 10.55
C GLU A 253 0.94 -30.84 9.72
N GLU A 254 1.91 -30.18 10.34
CA GLU A 254 3.17 -29.79 9.70
C GLU A 254 3.98 -31.01 9.27
N GLN A 255 4.05 -32.06 10.09
CA GLN A 255 4.73 -33.31 9.73
C GLN A 255 4.04 -34.03 8.55
N ALA A 256 2.70 -34.04 8.51
CA ALA A 256 1.96 -34.61 7.39
C ALA A 256 2.25 -33.85 6.07
N LYS A 257 2.26 -32.52 6.11
CA LYS A 257 2.63 -31.68 4.96
C LYS A 257 4.09 -31.91 4.54
N ALA A 258 5.01 -31.99 5.51
CA ALA A 258 6.43 -32.27 5.25
C ALA A 258 6.63 -33.58 4.47
N ASN A 259 5.96 -34.65 4.91
CA ASN A 259 6.02 -35.95 4.25
C ASN A 259 5.49 -35.87 2.80
N SER A 260 4.33 -35.24 2.60
CA SER A 260 3.73 -35.05 1.27
C SER A 260 4.65 -34.24 0.34
N TYR A 261 5.24 -33.15 0.83
CA TYR A 261 6.05 -32.24 0.02
C TYR A 261 7.38 -32.89 -0.38
N THR A 262 8.01 -33.61 0.56
CA THR A 262 9.28 -34.32 0.34
C THR A 262 9.19 -35.36 -0.78
N MET A 263 8.03 -36.02 -0.92
CA MET A 263 7.77 -36.97 -2.01
C MET A 263 7.71 -36.31 -3.39
N GLN A 264 7.33 -35.03 -3.47
CA GLN A 264 7.16 -34.27 -4.71
C GLN A 264 8.42 -33.53 -5.17
N LEU A 265 9.47 -33.47 -4.33
CA LEU A 265 10.73 -32.83 -4.69
C LEU A 265 11.40 -33.55 -5.87
N ASN A 266 11.92 -32.76 -6.81
CA ASN A 266 12.85 -33.27 -7.81
C ASN A 266 14.25 -33.54 -7.19
N SER A 267 15.17 -34.13 -7.95
CA SER A 267 16.52 -34.46 -7.47
C SER A 267 17.34 -33.25 -7.00
N GLU A 268 17.33 -32.14 -7.74
CA GLU A 268 18.04 -30.91 -7.37
C GLU A 268 17.49 -30.33 -6.06
N GLN A 269 16.16 -30.22 -5.98
CA GLN A 269 15.45 -29.70 -4.80
C GLN A 269 15.66 -30.60 -3.57
N ARG A 270 15.61 -31.93 -3.75
CA ARG A 270 15.87 -32.90 -2.68
C ARG A 270 17.29 -32.76 -2.14
N ASN A 271 18.29 -32.65 -3.01
CA ASN A 271 19.68 -32.43 -2.61
C ASN A 271 19.83 -31.14 -1.77
N VAL A 272 19.19 -30.03 -2.18
CA VAL A 272 19.19 -28.78 -1.41
C VAL A 272 18.56 -28.96 -0.02
N VAL A 273 17.41 -29.63 0.05
CA VAL A 273 16.72 -29.89 1.33
C VAL A 273 17.59 -30.74 2.26
N GLU A 274 18.21 -31.81 1.74
CA GLU A 274 19.07 -32.70 2.52
C GLU A 274 20.32 -31.99 3.07
N ILE A 275 21.00 -31.18 2.25
CA ILE A 275 22.15 -30.38 2.67
C ILE A 275 21.78 -29.45 3.83
N LEU A 276 20.66 -28.74 3.73
CA LEU A 276 20.26 -27.80 4.79
C LEU A 276 19.76 -28.48 6.05
N LEU A 277 19.01 -29.58 5.94
CA LEU A 277 18.60 -30.35 7.11
C LEU A 277 19.83 -30.94 7.83
N SER A 278 20.84 -31.41 7.09
CA SER A 278 22.11 -31.82 7.68
C SER A 278 22.82 -30.67 8.38
N ALA A 279 22.85 -29.47 7.77
CA ALA A 279 23.45 -28.28 8.38
C ALA A 279 22.74 -27.83 9.67
N VAL A 280 21.43 -28.02 9.74
CA VAL A 280 20.59 -27.70 10.90
C VAL A 280 20.75 -28.72 12.03
N TYR A 281 20.73 -30.03 11.73
CA TYR A 281 20.63 -31.07 12.76
C TYR A 281 21.92 -31.81 13.06
N ASN A 282 22.79 -32.02 12.07
CA ASN A 282 24.04 -32.76 12.27
C ASN A 282 25.18 -31.83 12.71
N ASN A 283 25.17 -30.57 12.23
CA ASN A 283 25.99 -29.46 12.72
C ASN A 283 27.46 -29.81 13.07
N ALA A 284 28.16 -30.51 12.17
CA ALA A 284 29.60 -30.74 12.33
C ALA A 284 30.38 -29.42 12.27
N ALA A 285 31.54 -29.33 12.93
CA ALA A 285 32.31 -28.10 13.10
C ALA A 285 32.62 -27.37 11.77
N ASP A 286 32.87 -28.11 10.69
CA ASP A 286 33.19 -27.55 9.37
C ASP A 286 31.98 -27.32 8.46
N THR A 287 30.76 -27.52 8.97
CA THR A 287 29.54 -27.41 8.15
C THR A 287 29.25 -25.94 7.84
N PRO A 288 29.07 -25.57 6.56
CA PRO A 288 28.69 -24.21 6.21
C PRO A 288 27.41 -23.75 6.93
N LYS A 289 27.34 -22.48 7.28
CA LYS A 289 26.16 -21.86 7.93
C LYS A 289 25.41 -20.90 7.04
N CYS A 290 26.08 -20.39 6.01
CA CYS A 290 25.52 -19.43 5.08
C CYS A 290 25.32 -20.10 3.73
N TYR A 291 24.08 -20.17 3.24
CA TYR A 291 23.72 -20.77 1.96
C TYR A 291 22.99 -19.76 1.08
N PHE A 292 23.29 -19.77 -0.22
CA PHE A 292 22.54 -19.00 -1.21
C PHE A 292 21.95 -19.97 -2.24
N LEU A 293 20.62 -19.97 -2.37
CA LEU A 293 19.90 -20.73 -3.40
C LEU A 293 19.62 -19.84 -4.61
N ASP A 294 20.42 -20.01 -5.66
CA ASP A 294 20.17 -19.42 -6.96
C ASP A 294 19.20 -20.32 -7.74
N GLY A 295 18.24 -19.69 -8.41
CA GLY A 295 17.43 -20.38 -9.39
C GLY A 295 16.58 -19.40 -10.17
N PRO A 296 16.43 -19.57 -11.50
CA PRO A 296 15.46 -18.81 -12.28
C PRO A 296 14.02 -18.86 -11.75
N ALA A 297 13.18 -17.95 -12.26
CA ALA A 297 11.74 -18.05 -12.05
C ALA A 297 11.21 -19.42 -12.50
N GLY A 298 10.33 -20.04 -11.70
CA GLY A 298 9.72 -21.34 -12.03
C GLY A 298 10.50 -22.59 -11.61
N THR A 299 11.70 -22.47 -11.04
CA THR A 299 12.51 -23.61 -10.56
C THR A 299 12.06 -24.24 -9.24
N GLY A 300 11.05 -23.65 -8.58
CA GLY A 300 10.47 -24.19 -7.35
C GLY A 300 11.19 -23.80 -6.06
N LYS A 301 11.96 -22.71 -6.02
CA LYS A 301 12.58 -22.18 -4.79
C LYS A 301 11.61 -22.09 -3.61
N THR A 302 10.44 -21.49 -3.82
CA THR A 302 9.40 -21.39 -2.79
C THR A 302 8.94 -22.75 -2.28
N PHE A 303 8.88 -23.76 -3.15
CA PHE A 303 8.52 -25.12 -2.75
C PHE A 303 9.60 -25.77 -1.87
N VAL A 304 10.88 -25.51 -2.17
CA VAL A 304 12.00 -25.90 -1.30
C VAL A 304 11.89 -25.23 0.07
N TYR A 305 11.64 -23.93 0.12
CA TYR A 305 11.44 -23.21 1.38
C TYR A 305 10.28 -23.80 2.18
N SER A 306 9.11 -23.98 1.57
CA SER A 306 7.93 -24.56 2.24
C SER A 306 8.21 -25.96 2.77
N THR A 307 8.95 -26.78 2.04
CA THR A 307 9.32 -28.13 2.49
C THR A 307 10.23 -28.07 3.72
N LEU A 308 11.22 -27.18 3.74
CA LEU A 308 12.09 -26.96 4.90
C LEU A 308 11.29 -26.44 6.10
N LEU A 309 10.40 -25.47 5.88
CA LEU A 309 9.55 -24.89 6.91
C LEU A 309 8.70 -25.98 7.59
N HIS A 310 7.96 -26.76 6.80
CA HIS A 310 7.12 -27.85 7.31
C HIS A 310 7.96 -28.94 8.01
N THR A 311 9.12 -29.30 7.46
CA THR A 311 9.96 -30.36 8.03
C THR A 311 10.53 -29.96 9.39
N ILE A 312 10.97 -28.72 9.56
CA ILE A 312 11.52 -28.23 10.84
C ILE A 312 10.41 -28.04 11.87
N ARG A 313 9.28 -27.45 11.47
CA ARG A 313 8.10 -27.30 12.34
C ARG A 313 7.48 -28.63 12.76
N GLY A 314 7.44 -29.62 11.86
CA GLY A 314 7.00 -30.99 12.15
C GLY A 314 7.87 -31.73 13.16
N ARG A 315 9.10 -31.26 13.40
CA ARG A 315 9.99 -31.73 14.48
C ARG A 315 9.84 -30.93 15.78
N GLY A 316 8.96 -29.94 15.82
CA GLY A 316 8.73 -29.05 16.96
C GLY A 316 9.75 -27.91 17.10
N ASP A 317 10.57 -27.68 16.09
CA ASP A 317 11.62 -26.64 16.10
C ASP A 317 11.15 -25.33 15.42
N ASP A 318 11.74 -24.21 15.85
CA ASP A 318 11.45 -22.88 15.31
C ASP A 318 12.23 -22.58 14.02
N VAL A 319 11.52 -22.03 13.04
CA VAL A 319 12.05 -21.58 11.74
C VAL A 319 11.45 -20.25 11.35
N ILE A 320 12.28 -19.33 10.84
CA ILE A 320 11.88 -17.97 10.50
C ILE A 320 11.94 -17.77 8.98
N PRO A 321 10.80 -17.69 8.30
CA PRO A 321 10.72 -17.21 6.93
C PRO A 321 10.61 -15.68 6.88
N VAL A 322 11.54 -15.05 6.15
CA VAL A 322 11.47 -13.63 5.79
C VAL A 322 11.60 -13.43 4.28
N ALA A 323 11.16 -12.27 3.81
CA ALA A 323 11.45 -11.82 2.46
C ALA A 323 11.82 -10.34 2.41
N SER A 324 12.46 -9.92 1.32
CA SER A 324 12.85 -8.52 1.10
C SER A 324 11.66 -7.57 0.88
N THR A 325 10.53 -8.08 0.35
CA THR A 325 9.31 -7.30 0.08
C THR A 325 8.09 -7.91 0.77
N GLY A 326 7.06 -7.08 1.02
CA GLY A 326 5.79 -7.54 1.62
C GLY A 326 5.08 -8.60 0.79
N ILE A 327 5.11 -8.47 -0.54
CA ILE A 327 4.48 -9.41 -1.47
C ILE A 327 5.18 -10.76 -1.42
N ALA A 328 6.52 -10.77 -1.51
CA ALA A 328 7.28 -12.01 -1.40
C ALA A 328 7.08 -12.69 -0.04
N ALA A 329 6.95 -11.92 1.04
CA ALA A 329 6.68 -12.46 2.36
C ALA A 329 5.33 -13.20 2.43
N THR A 330 4.29 -12.74 1.73
CA THR A 330 2.98 -13.43 1.68
C THR A 330 3.03 -14.79 0.98
N LEU A 331 4.06 -15.06 0.18
CA LEU A 331 4.25 -16.34 -0.50
C LEU A 331 4.92 -17.39 0.41
N LEU A 332 5.48 -16.96 1.55
CA LEU A 332 6.10 -17.85 2.53
C LEU A 332 5.12 -18.14 3.67
N ILE A 333 5.14 -19.37 4.17
CA ILE A 333 4.21 -19.84 5.20
C ILE A 333 4.54 -19.18 6.55
N GLY A 334 3.71 -18.22 6.97
CA GLY A 334 3.97 -17.37 8.12
C GLY A 334 5.06 -16.32 7.86
N GLY A 335 5.32 -16.00 6.59
CA GLY A 335 6.37 -15.07 6.19
C GLY A 335 6.10 -13.63 6.60
N ARG A 336 7.18 -12.91 6.94
CA ARG A 336 7.17 -11.47 7.22
C ARG A 336 8.30 -10.78 6.47
N THR A 337 8.28 -9.45 6.38
CA THR A 337 9.44 -8.75 5.79
C THR A 337 10.64 -8.83 6.74
N ALA A 338 11.84 -8.94 6.19
CA ALA A 338 13.07 -8.96 6.99
C ALA A 338 13.20 -7.69 7.87
N HIS A 339 12.80 -6.53 7.33
CA HIS A 339 12.73 -5.28 8.08
C HIS A 339 11.84 -5.38 9.33
N SER A 340 10.70 -6.06 9.24
CA SER A 340 9.77 -6.21 10.35
C SER A 340 10.29 -7.17 11.43
N VAL A 341 10.88 -8.29 11.01
CA VAL A 341 11.37 -9.34 11.93
C VAL A 341 12.61 -8.88 12.66
N PHE A 342 13.62 -8.38 11.95
CA PHE A 342 14.88 -7.96 12.56
C PHE A 342 14.89 -6.50 13.02
N LYS A 343 13.80 -5.74 12.81
CA LYS A 343 13.75 -4.29 13.11
C LYS A 343 14.89 -3.52 12.41
N ILE A 344 15.12 -3.82 11.14
CA ILE A 344 16.15 -3.16 10.32
C ILE A 344 15.76 -1.68 10.13
N PRO A 345 16.67 -0.71 10.38
CA PRO A 345 16.38 0.69 10.15
C PRO A 345 16.12 0.98 8.65
N ILE A 346 15.28 1.98 8.37
CA ILE A 346 14.96 2.38 6.98
C ILE A 346 16.18 3.02 6.32
N ASP A 347 16.86 3.91 7.05
CA ASP A 347 18.08 4.55 6.58
C ASP A 347 19.28 3.69 6.98
N LEU A 348 19.90 3.05 5.98
CA LEU A 348 20.99 2.10 6.15
C LEU A 348 22.32 2.69 5.69
N ASN A 349 23.33 2.50 6.52
CA ASN A 349 24.73 2.76 6.23
C ASN A 349 25.60 1.57 6.67
N ALA A 350 26.90 1.64 6.38
CA ALA A 350 27.83 0.55 6.66
C ALA A 350 27.88 0.15 8.15
N THR A 351 27.58 1.07 9.09
CA THR A 351 27.66 0.83 10.56
C THR A 351 26.30 0.61 11.21
N SER A 352 25.21 0.57 10.43
CA SER A 352 23.86 0.42 10.96
C SER A 352 23.67 -0.89 11.75
N THR A 353 22.85 -0.83 12.79
CA THR A 353 22.45 -1.99 13.60
C THR A 353 20.93 -2.09 13.61
N CYS A 354 20.43 -3.29 13.90
CA CYS A 354 19.01 -3.54 14.05
C CYS A 354 18.48 -3.01 15.38
N ASN A 355 17.27 -2.44 15.37
CA ASN A 355 16.62 -1.86 16.55
C ASN A 355 15.85 -2.92 17.35
N LEU A 356 16.53 -4.00 17.76
CA LEU A 356 15.96 -5.11 18.53
C LEU A 356 16.71 -5.26 19.86
N LYS A 357 15.96 -5.30 20.97
CA LYS A 357 16.53 -5.39 22.32
C LYS A 357 16.69 -6.87 22.74
N PRO A 358 17.78 -7.27 23.43
CA PRO A 358 18.03 -8.68 23.78
C PRO A 358 16.99 -9.34 24.70
N ASN A 359 16.27 -8.58 25.54
CA ASN A 359 15.34 -9.12 26.53
C ASN A 359 13.88 -9.04 26.06
N THR A 360 13.61 -9.36 24.79
CA THR A 360 12.25 -9.36 24.23
C THR A 360 11.90 -10.73 23.68
N LYS A 361 10.59 -11.02 23.59
CA LYS A 361 10.10 -12.29 23.01
C LYS A 361 10.62 -12.52 21.59
N GLU A 362 10.80 -11.45 20.81
CA GLU A 362 11.37 -11.50 19.46
C GLU A 362 12.86 -11.91 19.48
N ALA A 363 13.63 -11.44 20.45
CA ALA A 363 15.03 -11.84 20.62
C ALA A 363 15.12 -13.34 20.98
N ASP A 364 14.28 -13.80 21.90
CA ASP A 364 14.20 -15.21 22.29
C ASP A 364 13.82 -16.10 21.11
N MET A 365 12.88 -15.66 20.27
CA MET A 365 12.50 -16.34 19.04
C MET A 365 13.70 -16.47 18.08
N LEU A 366 14.47 -15.40 17.87
CA LEU A 366 15.69 -15.44 17.05
C LEU A 366 16.75 -16.39 17.63
N LEU A 367 16.87 -16.44 18.96
CA LEU A 367 17.81 -17.33 19.65
C LEU A 367 17.40 -18.81 19.54
N LYS A 368 16.11 -19.14 19.62
CA LYS A 368 15.60 -20.52 19.49
C LYS A 368 15.59 -21.03 18.05
N THR A 369 15.47 -20.13 17.07
CA THR A 369 15.38 -20.47 15.66
C THR A 369 16.57 -21.28 15.16
N LYS A 370 16.27 -22.36 14.43
CA LYS A 370 17.23 -23.28 13.82
C LYS A 370 17.65 -22.88 12.41
N LEU A 371 16.73 -22.31 11.64
CA LEU A 371 16.95 -21.87 10.26
C LEU A 371 16.25 -20.54 10.02
N ILE A 372 16.94 -19.62 9.34
CA ILE A 372 16.36 -18.39 8.81
C ILE A 372 16.38 -18.49 7.29
N VAL A 373 15.20 -18.43 6.66
CA VAL A 373 15.04 -18.37 5.21
C VAL A 373 14.76 -16.93 4.81
N TRP A 374 15.51 -16.38 3.86
CA TRP A 374 15.31 -15.02 3.35
C TRP A 374 15.16 -15.03 1.82
N ASP A 375 13.94 -14.84 1.36
CA ASP A 375 13.60 -14.82 -0.07
C ASP A 375 13.71 -13.42 -0.71
N GLU A 376 13.91 -13.40 -2.02
CA GLU A 376 14.21 -12.20 -2.83
C GLU A 376 15.41 -11.41 -2.28
N ALA A 377 16.43 -12.10 -1.77
CA ALA A 377 17.63 -11.51 -1.19
C ALA A 377 18.36 -10.51 -2.13
N PRO A 378 18.45 -10.72 -3.47
CA PRO A 378 19.10 -9.77 -4.38
C PRO A 378 18.51 -8.36 -4.38
N MET A 379 17.25 -8.17 -3.98
CA MET A 379 16.63 -6.85 -3.86
C MET A 379 17.07 -6.07 -2.62
N THR A 380 17.72 -6.72 -1.65
CA THR A 380 18.10 -6.12 -0.37
C THR A 380 19.47 -5.48 -0.45
N HIS A 381 19.58 -4.24 0.03
CA HIS A 381 20.87 -3.56 0.14
C HIS A 381 21.79 -4.31 1.10
N VAL A 382 23.07 -4.47 0.73
CA VAL A 382 24.06 -5.22 1.50
C VAL A 382 24.16 -4.83 3.00
N HIS A 383 24.05 -3.54 3.33
CA HIS A 383 24.06 -3.04 4.70
C HIS A 383 22.96 -3.66 5.60
N ALA A 384 21.82 -4.07 5.05
CA ALA A 384 20.78 -4.75 5.82
C ALA A 384 21.27 -6.11 6.31
N PHE A 385 21.97 -6.88 5.46
CA PHE A 385 22.56 -8.16 5.87
C PHE A 385 23.64 -7.97 6.94
N LEU A 386 24.45 -6.91 6.83
CA LEU A 386 25.47 -6.59 7.84
C LEU A 386 24.87 -6.17 9.18
N ALA A 387 23.76 -5.42 9.17
CA ALA A 387 23.04 -5.07 10.39
C ALA A 387 22.47 -6.32 11.10
N VAL A 388 21.91 -7.26 10.32
CA VAL A 388 21.38 -8.54 10.84
C VAL A 388 22.51 -9.45 11.33
N ASP A 389 23.63 -9.51 10.61
CA ASP A 389 24.82 -10.24 11.03
C ASP A 389 25.30 -9.78 12.42
N ARG A 390 25.48 -8.47 12.61
CA ARG A 390 25.84 -7.89 13.92
C ARG A 390 24.82 -8.23 15.00
N LEU A 391 23.53 -8.06 14.70
CA LEU A 391 22.45 -8.38 15.65
C LEU A 391 22.57 -9.83 16.13
N LEU A 392 22.70 -10.78 15.20
CA LEU A 392 22.73 -12.19 15.55
C LEU A 392 24.02 -12.57 16.28
N GLN A 393 25.17 -11.98 15.92
CA GLN A 393 26.41 -12.15 16.67
C GLN A 393 26.27 -11.63 18.11
N ASP A 394 25.61 -10.48 18.30
CA ASP A 394 25.42 -9.87 19.61
C ASP A 394 24.42 -10.64 20.48
N LEU A 395 23.36 -11.20 19.90
CA LEU A 395 22.38 -12.04 20.60
C LEU A 395 22.99 -13.40 20.99
N THR A 396 23.64 -14.08 20.04
CA THR A 396 24.19 -15.43 20.25
C THR A 396 25.53 -15.45 20.98
N LYS A 397 26.20 -14.28 21.09
CA LYS A 397 27.58 -14.16 21.57
C LYS A 397 28.59 -14.97 20.75
N CYS A 398 28.27 -15.24 19.48
CA CYS A 398 29.12 -15.93 18.53
C CYS A 398 29.63 -14.96 17.47
N LYS A 399 30.93 -15.00 17.12
CA LYS A 399 31.53 -14.12 16.09
C LYS A 399 31.52 -14.71 14.68
N GLU A 400 31.00 -15.92 14.52
CA GLU A 400 30.76 -16.48 13.19
C GLU A 400 29.69 -15.67 12.44
N PRO A 401 29.69 -15.70 11.09
CA PRO A 401 28.66 -15.05 10.30
C PRO A 401 27.25 -15.40 10.79
N PHE A 402 26.43 -14.37 10.97
CA PHE A 402 25.07 -14.42 11.52
C PHE A 402 24.98 -15.13 12.88
N GLY A 403 26.01 -15.01 13.71
CA GLY A 403 26.03 -15.62 15.04
C GLY A 403 26.01 -17.15 15.03
N GLY A 404 26.53 -17.77 13.96
CA GLY A 404 26.53 -19.23 13.78
C GLY A 404 25.15 -19.81 13.43
N LYS A 405 24.14 -18.97 13.17
CA LYS A 405 22.82 -19.42 12.70
C LYS A 405 22.89 -19.93 11.28
N VAL A 406 22.10 -20.96 10.97
CA VAL A 406 21.94 -21.42 9.58
C VAL A 406 21.05 -20.42 8.84
N ILE A 407 21.62 -19.78 7.81
CA ILE A 407 20.94 -18.81 6.95
C ILE A 407 20.83 -19.39 5.54
N LEU A 408 19.61 -19.41 5.01
CA LEU A 408 19.34 -19.65 3.60
C LEU A 408 18.85 -18.35 2.97
N LEU A 409 19.73 -17.69 2.22
CA LEU A 409 19.31 -16.65 1.28
C LEU A 409 18.86 -17.29 -0.02
N GLY A 410 17.87 -16.70 -0.68
CA GLY A 410 17.50 -17.14 -2.01
C GLY A 410 16.93 -16.02 -2.86
N GLY A 411 17.00 -16.24 -4.17
CA GLY A 411 16.58 -15.25 -5.15
C GLY A 411 17.19 -15.50 -6.51
N ASP A 412 17.20 -14.46 -7.33
CA ASP A 412 17.67 -14.50 -8.71
C ASP A 412 18.31 -13.14 -9.05
N PHE A 413 19.64 -13.13 -9.29
CA PHE A 413 20.37 -11.91 -9.61
C PHE A 413 20.07 -11.35 -11.00
N ARG A 414 19.30 -12.06 -11.84
CA ARG A 414 18.77 -11.53 -13.11
C ARG A 414 17.55 -10.64 -12.88
N GLN A 415 16.97 -10.66 -11.66
CA GLN A 415 15.86 -9.79 -11.27
C GLN A 415 16.36 -8.44 -10.74
N VAL A 416 15.45 -7.52 -10.42
CA VAL A 416 15.83 -6.16 -10.00
C VAL A 416 16.67 -6.17 -8.71
N LEU A 417 17.65 -5.26 -8.71
CA LEU A 417 18.61 -5.02 -7.63
C LEU A 417 18.05 -4.03 -6.59
N PRO A 418 18.80 -3.74 -5.51
CA PRO A 418 18.36 -2.77 -4.52
C PRO A 418 18.12 -1.39 -5.15
N VAL A 419 16.95 -0.80 -4.88
CA VAL A 419 16.60 0.51 -5.41
C VAL A 419 17.32 1.59 -4.60
N ILE A 420 18.26 2.29 -5.23
CA ILE A 420 18.98 3.41 -4.61
C ILE A 420 18.41 4.72 -5.14
N LEU A 421 17.78 5.51 -4.26
CA LEU A 421 17.22 6.81 -4.62
C LEU A 421 18.33 7.73 -5.14
N ARG A 422 18.16 8.25 -6.36
CA ARG A 422 19.15 9.08 -7.06
C ARG A 422 20.52 8.40 -7.25
N GLY A 423 20.58 7.07 -7.13
CA GLY A 423 21.79 6.30 -7.31
C GLY A 423 22.15 6.10 -8.78
N SER A 424 23.46 6.02 -9.05
CA SER A 424 23.97 5.60 -10.36
C SER A 424 23.97 4.08 -10.49
N ARG A 425 24.11 3.56 -11.72
CA ARG A 425 24.35 2.12 -11.99
C ARG A 425 25.45 1.57 -11.08
N THR A 426 26.59 2.27 -10.98
CA THR A 426 27.73 1.87 -10.14
C THR A 426 27.33 1.73 -8.67
N LEU A 427 26.54 2.68 -8.15
CA LEU A 427 26.10 2.64 -6.76
C LEU A 427 25.13 1.47 -6.51
N THR A 428 24.19 1.23 -7.43
CA THR A 428 23.27 0.07 -7.36
C THR A 428 24.05 -1.24 -7.35
N VAL A 429 25.03 -1.40 -8.24
CA VAL A 429 25.89 -2.60 -8.30
C VAL A 429 26.70 -2.76 -7.02
N ALA A 430 27.33 -1.69 -6.53
CA ALA A 430 28.11 -1.72 -5.28
C ALA A 430 27.26 -2.03 -4.04
N SER A 431 25.95 -1.74 -4.09
CA SER A 431 25.01 -2.03 -3.00
C SER A 431 24.51 -3.48 -2.98
N SER A 432 24.83 -4.27 -4.01
CA SER A 432 24.49 -5.69 -4.11
C SER A 432 25.31 -6.54 -3.15
N LEU A 433 24.69 -7.59 -2.58
CA LEU A 433 25.38 -8.56 -1.72
C LEU A 433 26.62 -9.15 -2.41
N LYS A 434 26.56 -9.43 -3.71
CA LYS A 434 27.66 -10.00 -4.50
C LYS A 434 28.92 -9.14 -4.50
N LYS A 435 28.80 -7.83 -4.28
CA LYS A 435 29.95 -6.90 -4.29
C LYS A 435 30.57 -6.68 -2.92
N HIS A 436 30.22 -7.49 -1.94
CA HIS A 436 30.73 -7.40 -0.59
C HIS A 436 31.38 -8.71 -0.13
N ALA A 437 32.40 -8.61 0.71
CA ALA A 437 33.18 -9.76 1.21
C ALA A 437 32.32 -10.83 1.93
N LEU A 438 31.15 -10.45 2.45
CA LEU A 438 30.18 -11.37 3.05
C LEU A 438 29.71 -12.44 2.05
N TRP A 439 29.62 -12.12 0.74
CA TRP A 439 29.25 -13.07 -0.30
C TRP A 439 30.17 -14.30 -0.38
N LEU A 440 31.45 -14.12 -0.06
CA LEU A 440 32.43 -15.21 -0.06
C LEU A 440 32.16 -16.25 1.04
N LYS A 441 31.38 -15.90 2.07
CA LYS A 441 30.99 -16.81 3.15
C LYS A 441 29.81 -17.72 2.78
N PHE A 442 29.09 -17.42 1.71
CA PHE A 442 27.94 -18.20 1.28
C PHE A 442 28.36 -19.42 0.44
N HIS A 443 27.81 -20.59 0.76
CA HIS A 443 27.85 -21.76 -0.11
C HIS A 443 26.70 -21.66 -1.13
N LYS A 444 27.00 -21.79 -2.42
CA LYS A 444 26.04 -21.56 -3.50
C LYS A 444 25.41 -22.87 -3.94
N LEU A 445 24.09 -22.89 -3.96
CA LEU A 445 23.25 -23.99 -4.41
C LEU A 445 22.45 -23.51 -5.62
N TYR A 446 22.19 -24.39 -6.58
CA TYR A 446 21.56 -24.02 -7.85
C TYR A 446 20.38 -24.93 -8.14
N LEU A 447 19.26 -24.33 -8.54
CA LEU A 447 18.15 -25.01 -9.19
C LEU A 447 18.12 -24.57 -10.65
N THR A 448 18.24 -25.51 -11.57
CA THR A 448 18.28 -25.23 -13.01
C THR A 448 17.04 -25.75 -13.72
N LYS A 449 16.42 -26.81 -13.20
CA LYS A 449 15.22 -27.40 -13.79
C LYS A 449 14.00 -26.52 -13.56
N ASN A 450 13.44 -25.97 -14.64
CA ASN A 450 12.16 -25.29 -14.59
C ASN A 450 11.03 -26.32 -14.35
N MET A 451 10.33 -26.18 -13.23
CA MET A 451 9.25 -27.07 -12.81
C MET A 451 7.86 -26.53 -13.19
N ARG A 452 7.81 -25.29 -13.68
CA ARG A 452 6.60 -24.56 -14.00
C ARG A 452 6.25 -24.64 -15.49
N ALA A 453 7.26 -24.76 -16.34
CA ALA A 453 7.14 -24.80 -17.79
C ALA A 453 6.79 -26.22 -18.28
N LEU A 454 5.75 -26.34 -19.09
CA LEU A 454 5.47 -27.50 -19.93
C LEU A 454 6.59 -27.68 -20.98
N GLU A 455 6.64 -28.85 -21.62
CA GLU A 455 7.62 -29.10 -22.67
C GLU A 455 7.50 -28.11 -23.84
N SER A 456 6.27 -27.69 -24.17
CA SER A 456 5.97 -26.64 -25.14
C SER A 456 6.38 -25.23 -24.71
N GLU A 457 6.71 -25.01 -23.44
CA GLU A 457 7.04 -23.71 -22.86
C GLU A 457 8.56 -23.54 -22.61
N ARG A 458 9.37 -24.54 -22.96
CA ARG A 458 10.83 -24.51 -22.74
C ARG A 458 11.52 -23.40 -23.52
N ASP A 459 11.10 -23.15 -24.75
CA ASP A 459 11.68 -22.11 -25.62
C ASP A 459 11.47 -20.71 -25.03
N PHE A 460 10.30 -20.47 -24.44
CA PHE A 460 10.03 -19.24 -23.71
C PHE A 460 10.96 -19.08 -22.51
N GLY A 461 11.14 -20.15 -21.74
CA GLY A 461 12.08 -20.17 -20.62
C GLY A 461 13.53 -19.86 -21.02
N ALA A 462 14.00 -20.46 -22.13
CA ALA A 462 15.34 -20.21 -22.66
C ALA A 462 15.50 -18.75 -23.13
N TRP A 463 14.54 -18.24 -23.90
CA TRP A 463 14.51 -16.85 -24.35
C TRP A 463 14.53 -15.86 -23.19
N LEU A 464 13.77 -16.12 -22.12
CA LEU A 464 13.80 -15.31 -20.91
C LEU A 464 15.19 -15.27 -20.26
N LEU A 465 15.89 -16.41 -20.19
CA LEU A 465 17.25 -16.45 -19.62
C LEU A 465 18.21 -15.61 -20.44
N ASP A 466 18.13 -15.68 -21.77
CA ASP A 466 18.97 -14.87 -22.66
C ASP A 466 18.74 -13.36 -22.48
N ILE A 467 17.49 -12.94 -22.21
CA ILE A 467 17.17 -11.55 -21.85
C ILE A 467 17.81 -11.18 -20.51
N GLY A 468 17.63 -12.03 -19.47
CA GLY A 468 18.13 -11.76 -18.12
C GLY A 468 19.65 -11.70 -18.02
N GLU A 469 20.35 -12.45 -18.88
CA GLU A 469 21.81 -12.54 -18.93
C GLU A 469 22.42 -11.65 -20.02
N LYS A 470 21.61 -10.83 -20.69
CA LYS A 470 22.01 -9.92 -21.79
C LYS A 470 22.62 -10.62 -23.02
N LYS A 471 22.41 -11.92 -23.17
CA LYS A 471 22.86 -12.69 -24.35
C LYS A 471 22.16 -12.22 -25.64
N SER A 472 20.93 -11.75 -25.52
CA SER A 472 20.16 -11.16 -26.64
C SER A 472 20.51 -9.70 -26.94
N GLY A 473 21.50 -9.10 -26.26
CA GLY A 473 21.86 -7.69 -26.42
C GLY A 473 20.95 -6.72 -25.66
N SER A 474 21.12 -5.42 -25.94
CA SER A 474 20.34 -4.34 -25.29
C SER A 474 19.11 -3.91 -26.09
N ALA A 475 19.00 -4.33 -27.35
CA ALA A 475 17.84 -4.13 -28.19
C ALA A 475 17.24 -5.51 -28.50
N ILE A 476 16.04 -5.75 -28.00
CA ILE A 476 15.35 -7.04 -28.08
C ILE A 476 14.22 -6.92 -29.09
N GLN A 477 14.29 -7.70 -30.15
CA GLN A 477 13.15 -7.90 -31.04
C GLN A 477 12.13 -8.82 -30.35
N LEU A 478 10.93 -8.33 -30.07
CA LEU A 478 9.89 -9.17 -29.49
C LEU A 478 9.42 -10.24 -30.48
N PRO A 479 9.15 -11.46 -30.00
CA PRO A 479 8.39 -12.44 -30.76
C PRO A 479 7.05 -11.87 -31.20
N LEU A 480 6.62 -12.15 -32.43
CA LEU A 480 5.36 -11.63 -32.97
C LEU A 480 4.14 -12.02 -32.13
N GLN A 481 4.19 -13.19 -31.47
CA GLN A 481 3.14 -13.64 -30.56
C GLN A 481 2.97 -12.72 -29.34
N CYS A 482 4.05 -12.08 -28.90
CA CYS A 482 4.04 -11.17 -27.76
C CYS A 482 3.75 -9.71 -28.16
N TYR A 483 3.78 -9.35 -29.45
CA TYR A 483 3.57 -7.98 -29.92
C TYR A 483 2.25 -7.87 -30.70
N PRO A 484 1.12 -7.60 -30.03
CA PRO A 484 -0.19 -7.60 -30.66
C PRO A 484 -0.38 -6.42 -31.63
N SER A 485 -1.25 -6.58 -32.63
CA SER A 485 -1.60 -5.48 -33.55
C SER A 485 -2.37 -4.35 -32.84
N ILE A 486 -3.27 -4.70 -31.90
CA ILE A 486 -4.04 -3.74 -31.11
C ILE A 486 -3.20 -3.31 -29.91
N GLN A 487 -2.73 -2.06 -29.93
CA GLN A 487 -1.88 -1.46 -28.91
C GLN A 487 -2.68 -0.83 -27.75
N ASP A 488 -3.63 -1.60 -27.19
CA ASP A 488 -4.43 -1.21 -26.02
C ASP A 488 -4.31 -2.27 -24.93
N PRO A 489 -3.69 -1.95 -23.77
CA PRO A 489 -3.44 -2.94 -22.73
C PRO A 489 -4.70 -3.45 -22.02
N VAL A 490 -5.76 -2.63 -21.96
CA VAL A 490 -7.03 -3.04 -21.35
C VAL A 490 -7.74 -4.01 -22.28
N HIS A 491 -7.77 -3.70 -23.58
CA HIS A 491 -8.30 -4.60 -24.59
C HIS A 491 -7.54 -5.94 -24.58
N GLN A 492 -6.20 -5.93 -24.61
CA GLN A 492 -5.41 -7.16 -24.66
C GLN A 492 -5.67 -8.11 -23.48
N LEU A 493 -5.89 -7.55 -22.28
CA LEU A 493 -5.99 -8.37 -21.08
C LEU A 493 -7.44 -8.68 -20.66
N TYR A 494 -8.42 -7.87 -21.05
CA TYR A 494 -9.79 -7.96 -20.53
C TYR A 494 -10.90 -8.03 -21.59
N SER A 495 -10.58 -8.04 -22.89
CA SER A 495 -11.60 -8.12 -23.96
C SER A 495 -12.37 -9.45 -23.99
N ASP A 496 -11.79 -10.51 -23.46
CA ASP A 496 -12.41 -11.84 -23.31
C ASP A 496 -13.15 -12.00 -21.97
N ILE A 497 -13.26 -10.94 -21.16
CA ILE A 497 -13.94 -10.95 -19.87
C ILE A 497 -15.23 -10.12 -19.93
N ASP A 498 -16.31 -10.74 -19.46
CA ASP A 498 -17.52 -10.02 -19.08
C ASP A 498 -17.45 -9.64 -17.59
N PHE A 499 -17.18 -8.37 -17.30
CA PHE A 499 -17.09 -7.85 -15.93
C PHE A 499 -18.40 -7.97 -15.14
N SER A 500 -19.55 -8.23 -15.78
CA SER A 500 -20.83 -8.42 -15.09
C SER A 500 -20.97 -9.80 -14.44
N SER A 501 -20.24 -10.80 -14.95
CA SER A 501 -20.27 -12.19 -14.48
C SER A 501 -18.91 -12.71 -14.00
N VAL A 502 -17.86 -11.88 -14.08
CA VAL A 502 -16.48 -12.29 -13.80
C VAL A 502 -16.28 -12.82 -12.38
N THR A 503 -15.58 -13.95 -12.29
CA THR A 503 -15.19 -14.55 -11.02
C THR A 503 -13.89 -13.97 -10.48
N PRO A 504 -13.68 -13.98 -9.14
CA PRO A 504 -12.38 -13.74 -8.54
C PRO A 504 -11.22 -14.53 -9.16
N GLN A 505 -11.46 -15.78 -9.57
CA GLN A 505 -10.41 -16.63 -10.17
C GLN A 505 -9.94 -16.09 -11.52
N GLU A 506 -10.85 -15.66 -12.39
CA GLU A 506 -10.52 -15.11 -13.71
C GLU A 506 -9.74 -13.80 -13.64
N LEU A 507 -10.03 -12.99 -12.61
CA LEU A 507 -9.34 -11.72 -12.34
C LEU A 507 -7.98 -11.91 -11.64
N LYS A 508 -7.86 -12.94 -10.80
CA LYS A 508 -6.62 -13.26 -10.07
C LYS A 508 -5.46 -13.56 -11.01
N GLY A 509 -5.72 -14.32 -12.08
CA GLY A 509 -4.74 -14.75 -13.06
C GLY A 509 -4.19 -13.64 -13.95
N ARG A 510 -4.70 -12.41 -13.84
CA ARG A 510 -4.42 -11.33 -14.80
C ARG A 510 -3.80 -10.10 -14.12
N ALA A 511 -2.83 -9.49 -14.80
CA ALA A 511 -2.23 -8.22 -14.39
C ALA A 511 -1.68 -7.39 -15.57
N ILE A 512 -1.90 -6.08 -15.54
CA ILE A 512 -1.20 -5.12 -16.42
C ILE A 512 0.04 -4.59 -15.70
N LEU A 513 1.20 -4.72 -16.30
CA LEU A 513 2.48 -4.35 -15.72
C LEU A 513 3.06 -3.11 -16.40
N THR A 514 3.35 -2.08 -15.63
CA THR A 514 3.90 -0.80 -16.12
C THR A 514 5.28 -0.51 -15.56
N VAL A 515 6.00 0.41 -16.20
CA VAL A 515 7.32 0.86 -15.76
C VAL A 515 7.24 1.81 -14.56
N ASN A 516 6.20 2.66 -14.50
CA ASN A 516 6.02 3.69 -13.47
C ASN A 516 4.62 3.64 -12.82
N ASN A 517 4.47 4.29 -11.65
CA ASN A 517 3.20 4.30 -10.89
C ASN A 517 2.13 5.19 -11.55
N GLU A 518 2.50 6.28 -12.21
CA GLU A 518 1.57 7.23 -12.84
C GLU A 518 0.74 6.53 -13.91
N ARG A 519 1.41 5.86 -14.86
CA ARG A 519 0.76 5.07 -15.89
C ARG A 519 -0.09 3.94 -15.33
N SER A 520 0.36 3.33 -14.23
CA SER A 520 -0.41 2.30 -13.54
C SER A 520 -1.73 2.86 -13.00
N MET A 521 -1.72 4.05 -12.40
CA MET A 521 -2.93 4.69 -11.88
C MET A 521 -3.90 5.07 -13.01
N GLU A 522 -3.40 5.60 -14.12
CA GLU A 522 -4.23 5.89 -15.30
C GLU A 522 -4.96 4.65 -15.83
N ILE A 523 -4.21 3.55 -16.03
CA ILE A 523 -4.78 2.29 -16.54
C ILE A 523 -5.80 1.72 -15.54
N ASN A 524 -5.48 1.75 -14.25
CA ASN A 524 -6.40 1.30 -13.21
C ASN A 524 -7.75 2.03 -13.25
N ASN A 525 -7.72 3.36 -13.40
CA ASN A 525 -8.94 4.17 -13.51
C ASN A 525 -9.72 3.84 -14.79
N LYS A 526 -9.04 3.68 -15.92
CA LYS A 526 -9.68 3.24 -17.17
C LYS A 526 -10.37 1.89 -17.03
N VAL A 527 -9.73 0.90 -16.40
CA VAL A 527 -10.35 -0.42 -16.16
C VAL A 527 -11.60 -0.28 -15.28
N LEU A 528 -11.56 0.57 -14.24
CA LEU A 528 -12.72 0.82 -13.38
C LEU A 528 -13.91 1.44 -14.14
N GLU A 529 -13.66 2.33 -15.11
CA GLU A 529 -14.70 2.94 -15.94
C GLU A 529 -15.49 1.89 -16.75
N PHE A 530 -14.81 0.84 -17.24
CA PHE A 530 -15.46 -0.26 -17.98
C PHE A 530 -16.24 -1.24 -17.09
N MET A 531 -15.96 -1.28 -15.78
CA MET A 531 -16.67 -2.19 -14.88
C MET A 531 -18.14 -1.76 -14.69
N PRO A 532 -19.10 -2.69 -14.68
CA PRO A 532 -20.47 -2.39 -14.33
C PRO A 532 -20.60 -2.04 -12.83
N GLY A 533 -21.74 -1.43 -12.46
CA GLY A 533 -22.07 -1.11 -11.08
C GLY A 533 -21.79 0.34 -10.68
N ASN A 534 -22.36 0.72 -9.54
CA ASN A 534 -22.30 2.09 -9.02
C ASN A 534 -20.91 2.39 -8.46
N GLU A 535 -20.33 3.50 -8.90
CA GLU A 535 -19.09 4.03 -8.34
C GLU A 535 -19.35 4.67 -6.98
N THR A 536 -18.53 4.32 -5.99
CA THR A 536 -18.44 5.00 -4.70
C THR A 536 -17.14 5.79 -4.64
N VAL A 537 -17.22 7.05 -4.24
CA VAL A 537 -16.06 7.96 -4.17
C VAL A 537 -15.76 8.30 -2.72
N TYR A 538 -14.56 7.93 -2.27
CA TYR A 538 -14.06 8.28 -0.95
C TYR A 538 -13.05 9.41 -1.05
N LYS A 539 -13.40 10.60 -0.55
CA LYS A 539 -12.49 11.74 -0.43
C LYS A 539 -11.69 11.63 0.86
N ALA A 540 -10.38 11.85 0.77
CA ALA A 540 -9.48 11.85 1.90
C ALA A 540 -9.56 13.18 2.69
N VAL A 541 -8.96 13.19 3.88
CA VAL A 541 -8.68 14.42 4.63
C VAL A 541 -7.16 14.59 4.74
N ASP A 542 -6.64 15.64 4.12
CA ASP A 542 -5.20 15.97 4.14
C ASP A 542 -4.91 17.05 5.17
N MET A 543 -3.81 16.90 5.89
CA MET A 543 -3.41 17.80 6.97
C MET A 543 -1.90 17.99 6.94
N ILE A 544 -1.45 19.24 6.91
CA ILE A 544 -0.02 19.54 7.09
C ILE A 544 0.42 19.23 8.52
N MET A 545 1.60 18.62 8.65
CA MET A 545 2.21 18.31 9.94
C MET A 545 3.22 19.40 10.30
N SER A 546 2.73 20.62 10.51
CA SER A 546 3.51 21.77 10.99
C SER A 546 2.70 22.59 11.98
N GLU A 547 3.35 23.00 13.06
CA GLU A 547 2.80 23.93 14.05
C GLU A 547 2.96 25.39 13.61
N ASP A 548 3.73 25.67 12.56
CA ASP A 548 3.89 27.01 12.00
C ASP A 548 2.63 27.40 11.20
N PRO A 549 1.87 28.43 11.62
CA PRO A 549 0.72 28.92 10.86
C PRO A 549 1.08 29.37 9.44
N GLN A 550 2.32 29.79 9.20
CA GLN A 550 2.80 30.21 7.89
C GLN A 550 2.92 29.03 6.91
N ASP A 551 3.22 27.84 7.40
CA ASP A 551 3.23 26.62 6.57
C ASP A 551 1.82 26.26 6.12
N GLN A 552 0.81 26.40 6.98
CA GLN A 552 -0.60 26.17 6.64
C GLN A 552 -1.09 27.13 5.55
N LEU A 553 -0.59 28.38 5.55
CA LEU A 553 -0.85 29.36 4.50
C LEU A 553 -0.09 29.04 3.19
N THR A 554 1.13 28.53 3.31
CA THR A 554 2.02 28.24 2.17
C THR A 554 1.58 26.99 1.41
N PHE A 555 1.11 25.96 2.12
CA PHE A 555 0.74 24.66 1.58
C PHE A 555 -0.77 24.40 1.82
N PRO A 556 -1.65 25.01 1.03
CA PRO A 556 -3.09 24.88 1.21
C PRO A 556 -3.56 23.44 0.93
N GLU A 557 -4.69 23.05 1.53
CA GLU A 557 -5.28 21.71 1.38
C GLU A 557 -5.46 21.29 -0.09
N GLU A 558 -5.84 22.21 -0.98
CA GLU A 558 -6.00 21.91 -2.42
C GLU A 558 -4.68 21.48 -3.06
N PHE A 559 -3.57 22.07 -2.62
CA PHE A 559 -2.25 21.63 -3.06
C PHE A 559 -1.93 20.24 -2.52
N LEU A 560 -2.18 19.97 -1.23
CA LEU A 560 -1.99 18.64 -0.63
C LEU A 560 -2.83 17.55 -1.33
N ASN A 561 -4.10 17.85 -1.61
CA ASN A 561 -5.05 16.95 -2.28
C ASN A 561 -4.56 16.55 -3.69
N SER A 562 -3.79 17.42 -4.35
CA SER A 562 -3.21 17.13 -5.68
C SER A 562 -2.02 16.15 -5.64
N LEU A 563 -1.43 15.94 -4.46
CA LEU A 563 -0.26 15.09 -4.30
C LEU A 563 -0.68 13.63 -4.06
N THR A 564 -0.06 12.72 -4.79
CA THR A 564 -0.15 11.27 -4.52
C THR A 564 1.25 10.68 -4.45
N PRO A 565 2.03 11.01 -3.40
CA PRO A 565 3.37 10.47 -3.23
C PRO A 565 3.36 8.95 -3.05
N THR A 566 4.51 8.33 -3.27
CA THR A 566 4.65 6.88 -3.16
C THR A 566 4.21 6.40 -1.77
N GLY A 567 3.34 5.37 -1.75
CA GLY A 567 2.86 4.79 -0.51
C GLY A 567 1.67 5.52 0.12
N LEU A 568 1.12 6.57 -0.51
CA LEU A 568 -0.19 7.11 -0.18
C LEU A 568 -1.27 6.64 -1.18
N PRO A 569 -2.51 6.42 -0.72
CA PRO A 569 -3.66 6.30 -1.60
C PRO A 569 -3.97 7.65 -2.28
N PRO A 570 -4.68 7.64 -3.41
CA PRO A 570 -5.15 8.87 -4.04
C PRO A 570 -6.07 9.64 -3.08
N TYR A 571 -6.11 10.97 -3.24
CA TYR A 571 -7.00 11.83 -2.46
C TYR A 571 -8.48 11.46 -2.74
N GLU A 572 -8.86 11.27 -4.00
CA GLU A 572 -10.13 10.68 -4.39
C GLU A 572 -9.94 9.20 -4.73
N LEU A 573 -10.47 8.33 -3.88
CA LEU A 573 -10.45 6.89 -4.08
C LEU A 573 -11.80 6.44 -4.65
N LYS A 574 -11.82 6.14 -5.95
CA LYS A 574 -12.98 5.64 -6.68
C LYS A 574 -12.99 4.13 -6.68
N LEU A 575 -14.10 3.52 -6.26
CA LEU A 575 -14.22 2.07 -6.13
C LEU A 575 -15.61 1.59 -6.60
N LYS A 576 -15.66 0.34 -7.04
CA LYS A 576 -16.87 -0.42 -7.36
C LYS A 576 -16.80 -1.78 -6.66
N ILE A 577 -17.94 -2.36 -6.31
CA ILE A 577 -17.97 -3.74 -5.81
C ILE A 577 -17.40 -4.67 -6.89
N GLY A 578 -16.57 -5.63 -6.50
CA GLY A 578 -15.88 -6.56 -7.39
C GLY A 578 -14.53 -6.05 -7.91
N CYS A 579 -14.17 -4.77 -7.68
CA CYS A 579 -12.88 -4.28 -8.18
C CYS A 579 -11.69 -4.85 -7.39
N ILE A 580 -10.54 -4.92 -8.06
CA ILE A 580 -9.29 -5.40 -7.45
C ILE A 580 -8.53 -4.20 -6.89
N VAL A 581 -8.18 -4.29 -5.61
CA VAL A 581 -7.36 -3.30 -4.91
C VAL A 581 -6.09 -3.93 -4.36
N MET A 582 -5.11 -3.10 -4.05
CA MET A 582 -3.85 -3.45 -3.41
C MET A 582 -3.69 -2.66 -2.13
N LEU A 583 -3.35 -3.36 -1.05
CA LEU A 583 -3.09 -2.77 0.25
C LEU A 583 -1.73 -2.03 0.23
N LEU A 584 -1.68 -0.86 0.88
CA LEU A 584 -0.52 0.05 0.90
C LEU A 584 0.20 0.06 2.25
N ARG A 585 -0.33 -0.64 3.25
CA ARG A 585 0.22 -0.78 4.60
C ARG A 585 0.17 -2.23 5.06
N ASN A 586 1.03 -2.55 6.01
CA ASN A 586 1.00 -3.84 6.68
C ASN A 586 -0.06 -3.77 7.78
N LEU A 587 -1.31 -4.12 7.46
CA LEU A 587 -2.40 -4.07 8.45
C LEU A 587 -2.37 -5.27 9.38
N ALA A 588 -2.36 -6.50 8.86
CA ALA A 588 -2.25 -7.70 9.68
C ALA A 588 -1.36 -8.74 8.99
N PRO A 589 -0.02 -8.57 9.03
CA PRO A 589 0.91 -9.45 8.30
C PRO A 589 0.79 -10.92 8.65
N SER A 590 0.52 -11.25 9.93
CA SER A 590 0.31 -12.63 10.38
C SER A 590 -0.91 -13.30 9.75
N LYS A 591 -1.84 -12.50 9.19
CA LYS A 591 -3.02 -12.97 8.45
C LYS A 591 -2.92 -12.70 6.94
N GLY A 592 -1.75 -12.31 6.43
CA GLY A 592 -1.53 -12.07 5.00
C GLY A 592 -1.93 -10.68 4.49
N LEU A 593 -2.39 -9.77 5.36
CA LEU A 593 -2.69 -8.38 5.01
C LEU A 593 -1.42 -7.50 5.07
N CYS A 594 -0.59 -7.63 4.03
CA CYS A 594 0.68 -6.91 3.87
C CYS A 594 0.57 -5.83 2.78
N ASN A 595 1.51 -4.88 2.78
CA ASN A 595 1.68 -3.95 1.67
C ASN A 595 1.96 -4.74 0.39
N GLY A 596 1.10 -4.54 -0.61
CA GLY A 596 1.12 -5.23 -1.89
C GLY A 596 0.10 -6.36 -2.02
N THR A 597 -0.54 -6.81 -0.94
CA THR A 597 -1.59 -7.82 -0.98
C THR A 597 -2.75 -7.32 -1.86
N ARG A 598 -3.15 -8.14 -2.84
CA ARG A 598 -4.32 -7.88 -3.69
C ARG A 598 -5.58 -8.43 -3.03
N LEU A 599 -6.64 -7.64 -3.05
CA LEU A 599 -7.94 -7.94 -2.46
C LEU A 599 -9.05 -7.60 -3.47
N ILE A 600 -10.21 -8.24 -3.31
CA ILE A 600 -11.41 -7.97 -4.10
C ILE A 600 -12.44 -7.31 -3.20
N ILE A 601 -12.93 -6.14 -3.62
CA ILE A 601 -13.96 -5.42 -2.88
C ILE A 601 -15.27 -6.19 -2.92
N THR A 602 -15.87 -6.39 -1.75
CA THR A 602 -17.16 -7.11 -1.62
C THR A 602 -18.25 -6.23 -1.02
N LYS A 603 -17.89 -5.24 -0.19
CA LYS A 603 -18.82 -4.27 0.36
C LYS A 603 -18.12 -2.92 0.56
N LEU A 604 -18.85 -1.85 0.25
CA LEU A 604 -18.42 -0.46 0.39
C LEU A 604 -19.34 0.22 1.40
N GLN A 605 -18.81 0.61 2.56
CA GLN A 605 -19.51 1.45 3.54
C GLN A 605 -18.72 2.73 3.79
N GLN A 606 -19.24 3.63 4.62
CA GLN A 606 -18.67 4.96 4.77
C GLN A 606 -17.31 4.92 5.48
N ASN A 607 -17.21 4.15 6.58
CA ASN A 607 -16.04 4.13 7.45
C ASN A 607 -15.22 2.85 7.32
N ILE A 608 -15.82 1.77 6.79
CA ILE A 608 -15.12 0.51 6.51
C ILE A 608 -15.34 0.00 5.08
N ILE A 609 -14.33 -0.71 4.58
CA ILE A 609 -14.41 -1.47 3.34
C ILE A 609 -14.24 -2.95 3.64
N GLN A 610 -15.17 -3.79 3.16
CA GLN A 610 -15.01 -5.23 3.21
C GLN A 610 -14.36 -5.73 1.93
N ALA A 611 -13.26 -6.46 2.06
CA ALA A 611 -12.58 -7.07 0.94
C ALA A 611 -12.23 -8.53 1.22
N LYS A 612 -12.24 -9.36 0.18
CA LYS A 612 -11.77 -10.75 0.24
C LYS A 612 -10.35 -10.86 -0.29
N SER A 613 -9.60 -11.83 0.22
CA SER A 613 -8.35 -12.25 -0.41
C SER A 613 -8.60 -12.66 -1.87
N ILE A 614 -7.58 -12.52 -2.72
CA ILE A 614 -7.70 -12.79 -4.16
C ILE A 614 -8.10 -14.24 -4.48
N ASP A 615 -7.85 -15.18 -3.57
CA ASP A 615 -8.27 -16.59 -3.65
C ASP A 615 -9.67 -16.85 -3.06
N GLY A 616 -10.32 -15.82 -2.52
CA GLY A 616 -11.66 -15.87 -1.95
C GLY A 616 -11.78 -16.51 -0.58
N THR A 617 -10.67 -16.93 0.04
CA THR A 617 -10.67 -17.74 1.27
C THR A 617 -10.90 -16.94 2.54
N GLN A 618 -10.40 -15.71 2.60
CA GLN A 618 -10.47 -14.86 3.79
C GLN A 618 -11.16 -13.53 3.49
N THR A 619 -11.95 -13.07 4.46
CA THR A 619 -12.60 -11.76 4.41
C THR A 619 -11.95 -10.85 5.44
N PHE A 620 -11.77 -9.59 5.07
CA PHE A 620 -11.11 -8.57 5.86
C PHE A 620 -11.88 -7.27 5.87
N LEU A 621 -11.77 -6.54 6.97
CA LEU A 621 -12.27 -5.19 7.13
C LEU A 621 -11.09 -4.23 7.06
N ILE A 622 -11.23 -3.18 6.25
CA ILE A 622 -10.20 -2.18 6.02
C ILE A 622 -10.76 -0.84 6.51
N PRO A 623 -10.26 -0.29 7.63
CA PRO A 623 -10.65 1.03 8.09
C PRO A 623 -9.89 2.13 7.35
N ARG A 624 -10.40 3.36 7.41
CA ARG A 624 -9.61 4.57 7.10
C ARG A 624 -8.55 4.75 8.18
N ILE A 625 -7.31 5.05 7.78
CA ILE A 625 -6.23 5.30 8.75
C ILE A 625 -5.42 6.54 8.38
N PRO A 626 -4.75 7.19 9.34
CA PRO A 626 -3.79 8.24 9.07
C PRO A 626 -2.57 7.67 8.34
N LEU A 627 -2.24 8.26 7.19
CA LEU A 627 -1.13 7.85 6.35
C LEU A 627 -0.20 9.02 6.13
N ILE A 628 1.05 8.84 6.54
CA ILE A 628 2.13 9.78 6.28
C ILE A 628 2.96 9.23 5.11
N PRO A 629 3.28 10.04 4.09
CA PRO A 629 4.19 9.65 3.03
C PRO A 629 5.54 9.21 3.62
N SER A 630 6.04 8.05 3.19
CA SER A 630 7.40 7.64 3.50
C SER A 630 8.38 8.40 2.61
N GLN A 631 9.34 9.12 3.20
CA GLN A 631 10.45 9.81 2.52
C GLN A 631 10.03 10.59 1.27
N THR A 632 9.50 11.79 1.47
CA THR A 632 9.28 12.74 0.39
C THR A 632 10.47 13.70 0.33
N ASN A 633 10.97 14.02 -0.87
CA ASN A 633 11.84 15.19 -1.09
C ASN A 633 11.07 16.53 -0.96
N MET A 634 9.94 16.50 -0.25
CA MET A 634 9.10 17.68 -0.04
C MET A 634 9.65 18.44 1.17
N PRO A 635 9.64 19.79 1.13
CA PRO A 635 10.08 20.61 2.25
C PRO A 635 9.12 20.58 3.45
N PHE A 636 8.02 19.84 3.36
CA PHE A 636 6.99 19.70 4.39
C PHE A 636 6.58 18.23 4.54
N LYS A 637 5.97 17.92 5.69
CA LYS A 637 5.27 16.65 5.93
C LYS A 637 3.78 16.91 5.99
N PHE A 638 3.00 16.00 5.46
CA PHE A 638 1.55 16.02 5.61
C PHE A 638 1.04 14.60 5.86
N LYS A 639 -0.18 14.52 6.35
CA LYS A 639 -0.88 13.29 6.71
C LYS A 639 -2.17 13.23 5.93
N ARG A 640 -2.51 12.05 5.42
CA ARG A 640 -3.74 11.76 4.69
C ARG A 640 -4.56 10.74 5.45
N MET A 641 -5.77 11.09 5.89
CA MET A 641 -6.76 10.13 6.39
C MET A 641 -7.51 9.51 5.21
N GLN A 642 -7.27 8.23 4.93
CA GLN A 642 -7.91 7.51 3.82
C GLN A 642 -7.80 5.99 4.04
N PHE A 643 -8.58 5.21 3.31
CA PHE A 643 -8.36 3.76 3.24
C PHE A 643 -6.96 3.47 2.64
N PRO A 644 -6.16 2.58 3.26
CA PRO A 644 -4.80 2.29 2.85
C PRO A 644 -4.74 1.36 1.63
N ILE A 645 -5.53 1.65 0.59
CA ILE A 645 -5.67 0.84 -0.61
C ILE A 645 -5.62 1.71 -1.88
N ARG A 646 -5.31 1.09 -3.01
CA ARG A 646 -5.48 1.66 -4.35
C ARG A 646 -5.94 0.57 -5.32
N LEU A 647 -6.51 0.94 -6.45
CA LEU A 647 -6.83 -0.01 -7.53
C LEU A 647 -5.58 -0.78 -8.00
N ALA A 648 -5.77 -2.03 -8.42
CA ALA A 648 -4.69 -2.97 -8.68
C ALA A 648 -4.94 -3.96 -9.84
N PHE A 649 -5.68 -3.53 -10.86
CA PHE A 649 -5.69 -4.18 -12.18
C PHE A 649 -4.35 -4.02 -12.89
N SER A 650 -3.70 -2.88 -12.63
CA SER A 650 -2.34 -2.57 -13.04
C SER A 650 -1.43 -2.35 -11.83
N MET A 651 -0.15 -2.70 -11.96
CA MET A 651 0.91 -2.38 -11.02
C MET A 651 2.26 -2.20 -11.73
N THR A 652 3.27 -1.70 -11.02
CA THR A 652 4.62 -1.62 -11.59
C THR A 652 5.28 -2.99 -11.68
N ILE A 653 6.20 -3.17 -12.64
CA ILE A 653 6.98 -4.40 -12.79
C ILE A 653 7.72 -4.77 -11.49
N ASN A 654 8.30 -3.79 -10.80
CA ASN A 654 8.99 -4.03 -9.53
C ASN A 654 8.05 -4.57 -8.43
N LYS A 655 6.76 -4.22 -8.46
CA LYS A 655 5.75 -4.73 -7.52
C LYS A 655 5.25 -6.13 -7.90
N SER A 656 5.42 -6.58 -9.15
CA SER A 656 5.02 -7.93 -9.55
C SER A 656 6.05 -9.01 -9.26
N GLN A 657 7.26 -8.63 -8.83
CA GLN A 657 8.30 -9.59 -8.45
C GLN A 657 7.83 -10.56 -7.36
N GLY A 658 8.31 -11.79 -7.40
CA GLY A 658 7.79 -12.93 -6.62
C GLY A 658 6.44 -13.51 -7.13
N GLN A 659 5.59 -12.73 -7.81
CA GLN A 659 4.26 -13.19 -8.23
C GLN A 659 4.28 -13.98 -9.55
N THR A 660 3.19 -14.68 -9.83
CA THR A 660 2.96 -15.43 -11.07
C THR A 660 1.50 -15.23 -11.51
N PHE A 661 1.31 -14.99 -12.79
CA PHE A 661 0.02 -14.75 -13.42
C PHE A 661 -0.20 -15.75 -14.56
N GLU A 662 -1.46 -15.96 -14.91
CA GLU A 662 -1.88 -16.76 -16.06
C GLU A 662 -1.73 -15.97 -17.35
N LYS A 663 -2.12 -14.69 -17.35
CA LYS A 663 -1.91 -13.76 -18.47
C LYS A 663 -1.40 -12.42 -17.97
N ILE A 664 -0.48 -11.82 -18.70
CA ILE A 664 -0.01 -10.45 -18.43
C ILE A 664 -0.05 -9.58 -19.68
N CYS A 665 -0.22 -8.27 -19.46
CA CYS A 665 0.08 -7.27 -20.47
C CYS A 665 1.15 -6.31 -19.94
N LEU A 666 2.31 -6.27 -20.60
CA LEU A 666 3.38 -5.31 -20.32
C LEU A 666 3.17 -4.03 -21.13
N VAL A 667 3.25 -2.89 -20.46
CA VAL A 667 3.11 -1.57 -21.09
C VAL A 667 4.45 -0.87 -21.08
N LEU A 668 5.09 -0.83 -22.25
CA LEU A 668 6.44 -0.30 -22.49
C LEU A 668 6.41 0.88 -23.47
N ASN A 669 5.43 1.78 -23.31
CA ASN A 669 5.44 3.10 -23.96
C ASN A 669 6.70 3.90 -23.61
N GLU A 670 7.19 3.69 -22.38
CA GLU A 670 8.49 4.15 -21.91
C GLU A 670 9.44 2.94 -21.78
N PRO A 671 10.74 3.11 -22.03
CA PRO A 671 11.70 2.04 -21.87
C PRO A 671 11.84 1.66 -20.39
N VAL A 672 12.16 0.39 -20.14
CA VAL A 672 12.65 -0.04 -18.82
C VAL A 672 13.95 0.71 -18.49
N PHE A 673 14.16 1.01 -17.22
CA PHE A 673 15.27 1.88 -16.78
C PHE A 673 16.19 1.23 -15.75
N SER A 674 15.87 0.02 -15.29
CA SER A 674 16.60 -0.67 -14.23
C SER A 674 16.96 -2.10 -14.61
N HIS A 675 18.06 -2.58 -14.02
CA HIS A 675 18.56 -3.94 -14.17
C HIS A 675 17.45 -4.97 -14.01
N GLY A 676 17.32 -5.89 -14.97
CA GLY A 676 16.44 -7.04 -14.83
C GLY A 676 14.94 -6.70 -14.87
N GLN A 677 14.56 -5.44 -15.06
CA GLN A 677 13.15 -5.03 -15.03
C GLN A 677 12.36 -5.69 -16.17
N LEU A 678 12.90 -5.73 -17.40
CA LEU A 678 12.26 -6.43 -18.51
C LEU A 678 12.11 -7.94 -18.22
N TYR A 679 13.19 -8.57 -17.72
CA TYR A 679 13.18 -9.97 -17.32
C TYR A 679 12.12 -10.27 -16.24
N VAL A 680 12.02 -9.45 -15.20
CA VAL A 680 10.99 -9.59 -14.16
C VAL A 680 9.60 -9.50 -14.77
N GLY A 681 9.34 -8.50 -15.63
CA GLY A 681 8.05 -8.31 -16.28
C GLY A 681 7.62 -9.53 -17.09
N LEU A 682 8.48 -10.01 -18.00
CA LEU A 682 8.17 -11.12 -18.90
C LEU A 682 8.05 -12.46 -18.15
N SER A 683 8.87 -12.67 -17.11
CA SER A 683 8.88 -13.93 -16.32
C SER A 683 7.67 -14.11 -15.39
N ARG A 684 6.70 -13.19 -15.37
CA ARG A 684 5.50 -13.34 -14.54
C ARG A 684 4.47 -14.29 -15.15
N ALA A 685 4.54 -14.57 -16.45
CA ALA A 685 3.73 -15.58 -17.13
C ALA A 685 4.59 -16.77 -17.59
N ARG A 686 3.96 -17.80 -18.16
CA ARG A 686 4.62 -19.10 -18.43
C ARG A 686 4.93 -19.37 -19.91
N SER A 687 4.29 -18.67 -20.83
CA SER A 687 4.41 -18.91 -22.26
C SER A 687 4.38 -17.61 -23.07
N PHE A 688 4.75 -17.68 -24.35
CA PHE A 688 4.65 -16.53 -25.27
C PHE A 688 3.21 -16.05 -25.41
N GLU A 689 2.23 -16.95 -25.49
CA GLU A 689 0.80 -16.65 -25.63
C GLU A 689 0.19 -16.00 -24.38
N SER A 690 0.83 -16.23 -23.24
CA SER A 690 0.42 -15.67 -21.95
C SER A 690 0.96 -14.27 -21.71
N VAL A 691 1.79 -13.74 -22.63
CA VAL A 691 2.42 -12.43 -22.55
C VAL A 691 2.03 -11.59 -23.76
N SER A 692 1.47 -10.41 -23.49
CA SER A 692 1.34 -9.37 -24.51
C SER A 692 2.15 -8.14 -24.11
N VAL A 693 2.79 -7.48 -25.08
CA VAL A 693 3.60 -6.29 -24.86
C VAL A 693 3.08 -5.17 -25.75
N VAL A 694 2.50 -4.16 -25.10
CA VAL A 694 2.07 -2.91 -25.75
C VAL A 694 3.24 -1.94 -25.71
N ALA A 695 3.72 -1.54 -26.89
CA ALA A 695 4.86 -0.66 -27.06
C ALA A 695 4.79 0.09 -28.40
N PRO A 696 5.49 1.23 -28.55
CA PRO A 696 5.48 2.00 -29.79
C PRO A 696 6.15 1.27 -30.96
N LYS A 697 7.05 0.33 -30.65
CA LYS A 697 7.80 -0.48 -31.61
C LYS A 697 7.94 -1.90 -31.06
N CYS A 698 8.15 -2.86 -31.97
CA CYS A 698 8.40 -4.26 -31.63
C CYS A 698 9.82 -4.49 -31.06
N GLU A 699 10.77 -3.58 -31.32
CA GLU A 699 12.09 -3.58 -30.69
C GLU A 699 12.03 -2.83 -29.36
N ILE A 700 12.50 -3.48 -28.29
CA ILE A 700 12.44 -2.98 -26.91
C ILE A 700 13.83 -2.91 -26.30
N PHE A 701 14.09 -1.87 -25.50
CA PHE A 701 15.34 -1.75 -24.75
C PHE A 701 15.39 -2.73 -23.56
N ASN A 702 16.52 -3.39 -23.36
CA ASN A 702 16.80 -4.26 -22.22
C ASN A 702 17.94 -3.68 -21.36
N CYS A 703 17.71 -3.60 -20.04
CA CYS A 703 18.67 -3.06 -19.09
C CYS A 703 19.22 -4.20 -18.22
N VAL A 704 20.49 -4.55 -18.42
CA VAL A 704 21.20 -5.56 -17.64
C VAL A 704 22.59 -5.03 -17.28
N TYR A 705 23.01 -5.30 -16.05
CA TYR A 705 24.25 -4.86 -15.43
C TYR A 705 25.11 -6.11 -15.28
N GLU A 706 25.96 -6.38 -16.27
CA GLU A 706 26.80 -7.58 -16.32
C GLU A 706 27.73 -7.68 -15.11
N GLU A 707 28.10 -6.54 -14.52
CA GLU A 707 28.97 -6.46 -13.36
C GLU A 707 28.44 -7.26 -12.17
N VAL A 708 27.12 -7.44 -12.04
CA VAL A 708 26.52 -8.20 -10.94
C VAL A 708 26.73 -9.70 -11.10
N PHE A 709 26.98 -10.20 -12.31
CA PHE A 709 27.21 -11.64 -12.50
C PHE A 709 28.64 -12.05 -12.15
N CYS A 710 29.59 -11.12 -12.17
CA CYS A 710 30.96 -11.35 -11.73
C CYS A 710 31.05 -11.41 -10.19
N ASP A 711 31.75 -12.41 -9.67
CA ASP A 711 32.10 -12.51 -8.25
C ASP A 711 33.22 -11.55 -7.84
#